data_AF-A0A6C2YWY2-F1
#
_entry.id   AF-A0A6C2YWY2-F1
#
_cell.length_a   1.000
_cell.length_b   1.000
_cell.length_c   1.000
_cell.angle_alpha   90.00
_cell.angle_beta   90.00
_cell.angle_gamma   90.00
#
_symmetry.space_group_name_H-M   'P 1'
#
loop_
_entity.id
_entity.type
_entity.pdbx_description
1 polymer ?
#
loop_
_entity_poly.entity_id
_entity_poly.type
_entity_poly.pdbx_seq_one_letter_code
_entity_poly.pdbx_strand_id
1 'polypeptide(L)'
;MRKSRTIPVPRVWCLAVVLVVGLAGSSPGQVIHRNGFAGRSVAWIRGEDTVRGVEKLHALTEQFAHSLPSSEHIAMEFPPNAVDPAISEFIYPTSHAPVTEELSASVWVKATRPNIELRARVVLKGMANPKRPNEPMTVVLVGNRYQMLGRWQRLELPRPEQLLRSQITALRASLGNIPVNYEEAYIDRLMLNVYSGPGLVDVYVDDLEIGPVKPNTTPNRGIAPADAGGMPAATPLGTPGQAVGRVPRNERGILVELQRERLMVGGVPFFFRAIRHSGTPLTTLREAGFNTVWFDVNTPEAELEEAILNGFWIVPSLPLLPSSELTQTSQEGTIPGQLAGRPGAPSIATARTTEALATSISRFLSGDSVLFWDLGGGRNRDQFPNVQLTSRAIRASDPQRPRAVSIVDGFSQYPEAVDMIAAHRWPLMTSLELNSYQNWLNQRRLLTSSGTFMWTWVQTHLPESLSQVLYNRSTQGSFSDPVGPLPEQIRLLTYIAVASGCRGLGYWSDQFLSDSHQGRDRLLQLALLNLELKMLEPVLVSITDTPVWLETNHPEVKAAAIRYDKGLLVLPIWMGSGSQFVPGQGSVANLEIVVPQVPNSAQPWEIGPGQVRSLQPNLSRVLGGTRIVLPEFDLTSAIVFTSDLSPTGIVVRWQDNARAYGPTASQWAMDLAALQIQQVAKIHQDLEFQGIAPRVPDGPSLLREATRRHAEAVQAARNGDYRTAYLQATRALRPLRILMRTHWENATRGMYNSTGTPYAVSFYTLPRHWEMFRDLRTHSVGLNLLRQGDLEVSALRDPQIRVSGATDLDPVPAIQPAQAKSGENFQQFVSPKLPGWTIEWDSIEEDRMTPKVSLVSTAKLLPKPPQPKTEPPFRLPYEPSDTSRFPDPNADKPQPKLGTTALRLQIEPKMVKNEKGIPKPVRPTLERTYVKVTTPTLQLPSNSLVRISGWYRIPKGIRGSAEGAMVFDTSGGEMLGLRQTAAGEWTPFQLYRRVDERGLLAVSYLLVGIGEVYFDDLKVEPITQYAPPVGTVTRPAPIPAPGSAPVPARTTAMPGAPFNPSGSGSIGLPIMPPTAPTLPESPAPMPMPVAAPTGPGTANPTPYSPRSATPTPAVVPPRKPL
;
A
#
# COMPACT_ATOMS: atom_id res chain seq x y z
N MET A 1 42.19 -45.09 -36.24
CA MET A 1 41.27 -44.59 -37.30
C MET A 1 40.17 -43.79 -36.61
N ARG A 2 39.60 -42.68 -37.11
CA ARG A 2 39.82 -41.86 -38.34
C ARG A 2 39.56 -40.37 -37.94
N LYS A 3 40.17 -39.36 -38.59
CA LYS A 3 40.11 -37.93 -38.19
C LYS A 3 39.12 -37.09 -39.03
N SER A 4 38.37 -36.18 -38.40
CA SER A 4 37.88 -34.88 -38.94
C SER A 4 36.91 -34.21 -37.94
N ARG A 5 36.73 -32.88 -37.86
CA ARG A 5 37.61 -31.70 -38.07
C ARG A 5 36.92 -30.49 -37.40
N THR A 6 37.66 -29.53 -36.85
CA THR A 6 37.11 -28.34 -36.15
C THR A 6 37.20 -27.06 -36.99
N ILE A 7 36.20 -26.17 -36.89
CA ILE A 7 36.26 -24.74 -37.24
C ILE A 7 35.57 -23.95 -36.12
N PRO A 8 36.11 -22.80 -35.65
CA PRO A 8 35.61 -22.11 -34.45
C PRO A 8 34.60 -20.99 -34.74
N VAL A 9 33.84 -20.59 -33.71
CA VAL A 9 33.01 -19.37 -33.65
C VAL A 9 33.67 -18.39 -32.65
N PRO A 10 33.76 -17.08 -32.94
CA PRO A 10 34.55 -16.14 -32.15
C PRO A 10 33.91 -15.74 -30.82
N ARG A 11 34.76 -15.30 -29.88
CA ARG A 11 34.35 -14.71 -28.59
C ARG A 11 33.78 -13.31 -28.78
N VAL A 12 32.52 -13.09 -28.40
CA VAL A 12 31.98 -11.75 -28.16
C VAL A 12 32.30 -11.35 -26.72
N TRP A 13 32.75 -10.11 -26.52
CA TRP A 13 33.08 -9.58 -25.21
C TRP A 13 31.83 -9.09 -24.47
N CYS A 14 31.74 -9.35 -23.17
CA CYS A 14 30.74 -8.71 -22.30
C CYS A 14 31.17 -7.26 -22.03
N LEU A 15 30.50 -6.29 -22.63
CA LEU A 15 30.65 -4.88 -22.26
C LEU A 15 29.69 -4.56 -21.10
N ALA A 16 30.18 -3.87 -20.07
CA ALA A 16 29.34 -3.38 -18.99
C ALA A 16 28.62 -2.09 -19.44
N VAL A 17 27.31 -2.00 -19.21
CA VAL A 17 26.54 -0.76 -19.42
C VAL A 17 26.77 0.16 -18.22
N VAL A 18 27.74 1.08 -18.37
CA VAL A 18 27.85 2.26 -17.51
C VAL A 18 26.91 3.32 -18.06
N LEU A 19 25.88 3.69 -17.28
CA LEU A 19 24.85 4.63 -17.71
C LEU A 19 25.35 6.07 -17.55
N VAL A 20 26.04 6.57 -18.57
CA VAL A 20 26.49 7.97 -18.64
C VAL A 20 25.31 8.88 -18.99
N VAL A 21 25.03 9.86 -18.13
CA VAL A 21 24.00 10.88 -18.38
C VAL A 21 24.50 11.85 -19.45
N GLY A 22 23.99 11.72 -20.67
CA GLY A 22 24.21 12.67 -21.75
C GLY A 22 23.13 13.76 -21.74
N LEU A 23 23.55 15.03 -21.71
CA LEU A 23 22.68 16.18 -21.95
C LEU A 23 22.29 16.24 -23.44
N ALA A 24 21.19 15.58 -23.80
CA ALA A 24 20.59 15.70 -25.13
C ALA A 24 19.74 16.98 -25.21
N GLY A 25 20.07 17.87 -26.16
CA GLY A 25 19.27 19.06 -26.45
C GLY A 25 17.91 18.71 -27.06
N SER A 26 16.95 19.63 -26.94
CA SER A 26 15.56 19.45 -27.37
C SER A 26 15.39 19.19 -28.87
N SER A 27 15.38 17.92 -29.27
CA SER A 27 14.86 17.52 -30.58
C SER A 27 13.35 17.82 -30.64
N PRO A 28 12.80 18.37 -31.74
CA PRO A 28 11.36 18.58 -31.88
C PRO A 28 10.61 17.24 -31.75
N GLY A 29 9.58 17.22 -30.90
CA GLY A 29 8.95 15.99 -30.42
C GLY A 29 8.47 15.07 -31.54
N GLN A 30 8.98 13.82 -31.53
CA GLN A 30 8.37 12.72 -32.25
C GLN A 30 7.03 12.37 -31.60
N VAL A 31 5.99 12.14 -32.41
CA VAL A 31 4.63 11.86 -31.93
C VAL A 31 4.19 10.49 -32.43
N ILE A 32 3.43 9.74 -31.62
CA ILE A 32 2.70 8.55 -32.09
C ILE A 32 1.30 9.00 -32.51
N HIS A 33 0.95 8.78 -33.77
CA HIS A 33 -0.41 8.98 -34.27
C HIS A 33 -1.32 7.86 -33.76
N ARG A 34 -2.48 8.24 -33.21
CA ARG A 34 -3.48 7.32 -32.66
C ARG A 34 -4.87 7.63 -33.20
N ASN A 35 -5.69 6.61 -33.41
CA ASN A 35 -7.09 6.78 -33.76
C ASN A 35 -7.91 5.55 -33.28
N GLY A 36 -8.75 5.77 -32.26
CA GLY A 36 -9.75 4.81 -31.76
C GLY A 36 -11.16 5.09 -32.30
N PHE A 37 -11.24 5.51 -33.58
CA PHE A 37 -12.43 5.59 -34.45
C PHE A 37 -13.69 6.31 -33.89
N ALA A 38 -13.53 7.11 -32.84
CA ALA A 38 -14.52 8.00 -32.20
C ALA A 38 -14.98 9.21 -33.07
N GLY A 39 -14.92 9.08 -34.40
CA GLY A 39 -15.21 10.17 -35.34
C GLY A 39 -16.70 10.38 -35.63
N ARG A 40 -16.98 11.27 -36.60
CA ARG A 40 -18.31 11.38 -37.26
C ARG A 40 -18.32 10.83 -38.69
N SER A 41 -17.21 10.25 -39.13
CA SER A 41 -16.99 9.71 -40.47
C SER A 41 -15.98 8.58 -40.39
N VAL A 42 -16.12 7.60 -41.28
CA VAL A 42 -15.09 6.59 -41.53
C VAL A 42 -13.73 7.24 -41.85
N ALA A 43 -12.65 6.60 -41.41
CA ALA A 43 -11.27 7.07 -41.52
C ALA A 43 -10.41 6.17 -42.43
N TRP A 44 -10.79 4.90 -42.66
CA TRP A 44 -10.31 4.19 -43.84
C TRP A 44 -11.08 4.63 -45.09
N ILE A 45 -10.44 4.53 -46.24
CA ILE A 45 -10.96 4.94 -47.55
C ILE A 45 -10.70 3.79 -48.52
N ARG A 46 -11.69 3.37 -49.31
CA ARG A 46 -11.50 2.29 -50.28
C ARG A 46 -10.39 2.61 -51.30
N GLY A 47 -9.53 1.62 -51.54
CA GLY A 47 -8.29 1.71 -52.31
C GLY A 47 -8.34 0.93 -53.61
N GLU A 48 -7.25 0.22 -53.92
CA GLU A 48 -7.15 -0.59 -55.14
C GLU A 48 -7.78 -1.99 -54.94
N ASP A 49 -8.68 -2.34 -55.86
CA ASP A 49 -9.36 -3.64 -55.92
C ASP A 49 -8.92 -4.39 -57.20
N THR A 50 -8.16 -5.49 -57.06
CA THR A 50 -8.00 -6.45 -58.18
C THR A 50 -9.19 -7.39 -58.28
N VAL A 51 -9.90 -7.61 -57.17
CA VAL A 51 -11.17 -8.34 -57.12
C VAL A 51 -12.32 -7.35 -56.92
N ARG A 52 -13.28 -7.34 -57.86
CA ARG A 52 -14.49 -6.51 -57.75
C ARG A 52 -15.45 -7.01 -56.67
N GLY A 53 -15.14 -6.70 -55.42
CA GLY A 53 -16.03 -6.90 -54.28
C GLY A 53 -17.17 -5.88 -54.26
N VAL A 54 -18.36 -6.32 -53.83
CA VAL A 54 -19.51 -5.44 -53.59
C VAL A 54 -19.55 -5.08 -52.12
N GLU A 55 -19.30 -3.82 -51.83
CA GLU A 55 -19.42 -3.23 -50.49
C GLU A 55 -20.90 -3.15 -50.11
N LYS A 56 -21.22 -3.63 -48.91
CA LYS A 56 -22.59 -3.71 -48.37
C LYS A 56 -22.83 -2.66 -47.28
N LEU A 57 -21.76 -2.34 -46.54
CA LEU A 57 -21.75 -1.34 -45.48
C LEU A 57 -20.30 -0.87 -45.27
N HIS A 58 -20.11 0.44 -45.15
CA HIS A 58 -18.89 1.04 -44.63
C HIS A 58 -19.30 2.21 -43.72
N ALA A 59 -19.20 2.00 -42.41
CA ALA A 59 -19.72 2.94 -41.40
C ALA A 59 -19.00 2.81 -40.06
N LEU A 60 -19.09 3.84 -39.21
CA LEU A 60 -18.76 3.68 -37.78
C LEU A 60 -19.90 2.93 -37.08
N THR A 61 -19.57 2.07 -36.11
CA THR A 61 -20.55 1.29 -35.35
C THR A 61 -20.19 1.18 -33.86
N GLU A 62 -21.21 1.36 -33.02
CA GLU A 62 -21.15 1.13 -31.57
C GLU A 62 -21.32 -0.36 -31.23
N GLN A 63 -21.84 -1.18 -32.15
CA GLN A 63 -22.21 -2.57 -31.85
C GLN A 63 -21.02 -3.43 -31.44
N PHE A 64 -19.87 -3.24 -32.11
CA PHE A 64 -18.65 -3.98 -31.83
C PHE A 64 -17.45 -3.04 -31.84
N ALA A 65 -17.25 -2.31 -30.74
CA ALA A 65 -16.03 -1.53 -30.52
C ALA A 65 -14.96 -2.37 -29.79
N HIS A 66 -13.69 -2.11 -30.06
CA HIS A 66 -12.56 -2.53 -29.21
C HIS A 66 -12.39 -1.50 -28.11
N SER A 67 -12.24 -0.22 -28.48
CA SER A 67 -12.28 0.95 -27.60
C SER A 67 -13.54 1.77 -27.90
N LEU A 68 -14.09 2.42 -26.89
CA LEU A 68 -15.37 3.13 -27.00
C LEU A 68 -15.14 4.57 -27.49
N PRO A 69 -16.08 5.16 -28.26
CA PRO A 69 -17.46 4.73 -28.45
C PRO A 69 -17.70 3.76 -29.63
N SER A 70 -16.83 3.73 -30.66
CA SER A 70 -17.17 3.09 -31.95
C SER A 70 -15.95 2.62 -32.72
N SER A 71 -16.06 1.43 -33.33
CA SER A 71 -15.12 0.96 -34.37
C SER A 71 -15.61 1.35 -35.77
N GLU A 72 -14.78 1.11 -36.77
CA GLU A 72 -15.16 1.18 -38.18
C GLU A 72 -15.50 -0.22 -38.72
N HIS A 73 -16.70 -0.39 -39.27
CA HIS A 73 -17.20 -1.64 -39.88
C HIS A 73 -17.20 -1.54 -41.40
N ILE A 74 -16.54 -2.50 -42.03
CA ILE A 74 -16.47 -2.74 -43.47
C ILE A 74 -17.11 -4.11 -43.75
N ALA A 75 -18.16 -4.17 -44.57
CA ALA A 75 -18.80 -5.41 -45.01
C ALA A 75 -18.70 -5.55 -46.53
N MET A 76 -18.10 -6.63 -47.01
CA MET A 76 -17.74 -6.87 -48.42
C MET A 76 -18.20 -8.24 -48.89
N GLU A 77 -18.82 -8.32 -50.08
CA GLU A 77 -19.16 -9.57 -50.75
C GLU A 77 -18.27 -9.80 -51.98
N PHE A 78 -17.52 -10.89 -52.01
CA PHE A 78 -16.59 -11.20 -53.09
C PHE A 78 -17.10 -12.30 -54.05
N PRO A 79 -16.93 -12.15 -55.38
CA PRO A 79 -17.35 -13.16 -56.36
C PRO A 79 -16.46 -14.42 -56.33
N PRO A 80 -16.97 -15.59 -56.77
CA PRO A 80 -16.23 -16.86 -56.76
C PRO A 80 -14.95 -16.89 -57.62
N ASN A 81 -14.86 -16.03 -58.64
CA ASN A 81 -13.81 -16.08 -59.67
C ASN A 81 -12.82 -14.92 -59.51
N ALA A 82 -12.06 -14.91 -58.41
CA ALA A 82 -10.98 -13.95 -58.19
C ALA A 82 -9.72 -14.30 -59.01
N VAL A 83 -8.95 -13.29 -59.42
CA VAL A 83 -7.65 -13.45 -60.08
C VAL A 83 -6.54 -13.19 -59.06
N ASP A 84 -5.49 -14.01 -59.07
CA ASP A 84 -4.34 -13.89 -58.17
C ASP A 84 -3.28 -12.92 -58.76
N PRO A 85 -2.70 -11.97 -58.00
CA PRO A 85 -2.93 -11.67 -56.59
C PRO A 85 -4.30 -11.02 -56.33
N ALA A 86 -5.07 -11.66 -55.45
CA ALA A 86 -6.40 -11.22 -55.07
C ALA A 86 -6.33 -10.17 -53.95
N ILE A 87 -6.68 -8.93 -54.27
CA ILE A 87 -6.54 -7.75 -53.41
C ILE A 87 -7.85 -6.99 -53.41
N SER A 88 -8.27 -6.56 -52.21
CA SER A 88 -9.28 -5.52 -52.02
C SER A 88 -8.87 -4.71 -50.80
N GLU A 89 -8.34 -3.52 -51.02
CA GLU A 89 -7.66 -2.73 -49.99
C GLU A 89 -8.48 -1.54 -49.51
N PHE A 90 -8.46 -1.33 -48.20
CA PHE A 90 -8.87 -0.09 -47.56
C PHE A 90 -7.62 0.65 -47.09
N ILE A 91 -7.59 1.97 -47.22
CA ILE A 91 -6.41 2.83 -47.04
C ILE A 91 -6.64 3.81 -45.90
N TYR A 92 -5.71 3.86 -44.95
CA TYR A 92 -5.67 4.87 -43.90
C TYR A 92 -4.51 5.84 -44.16
N PRO A 93 -4.78 7.10 -44.56
CA PRO A 93 -3.72 8.10 -44.79
C PRO A 93 -3.10 8.54 -43.45
N THR A 94 -1.77 8.74 -43.42
CA THR A 94 -1.07 9.15 -42.20
C THR A 94 0.02 10.19 -42.48
N SER A 95 0.39 10.98 -41.48
CA SER A 95 1.54 11.88 -41.58
C SER A 95 2.83 11.07 -41.71
N HIS A 96 3.83 11.60 -42.42
CA HIS A 96 5.02 10.85 -42.83
C HIS A 96 5.72 10.18 -41.64
N ALA A 97 5.70 8.84 -41.58
CA ALA A 97 6.32 8.03 -40.54
C ALA A 97 7.67 7.47 -41.04
N PRO A 98 8.84 7.98 -40.60
CA PRO A 98 10.14 7.51 -41.09
C PRO A 98 10.39 6.05 -40.74
N VAL A 99 10.93 5.26 -41.67
CA VAL A 99 11.20 3.84 -41.44
C VAL A 99 12.52 3.66 -40.70
N THR A 100 12.44 3.62 -39.37
CA THR A 100 13.57 3.37 -38.44
C THR A 100 13.33 2.10 -37.61
N GLU A 101 14.32 1.68 -36.81
CA GLU A 101 14.16 0.60 -35.83
C GLU A 101 13.09 0.90 -34.76
N GLU A 102 12.81 2.19 -34.50
CA GLU A 102 11.80 2.67 -33.54
C GLU A 102 10.38 2.70 -34.13
N LEU A 103 10.21 2.54 -35.45
CA LEU A 103 8.91 2.61 -36.11
C LEU A 103 8.02 1.41 -35.75
N SER A 104 6.86 1.71 -35.18
CA SER A 104 5.77 0.78 -34.94
C SER A 104 4.52 1.19 -35.74
N ALA A 105 3.75 0.21 -36.20
CA ALA A 105 2.45 0.42 -36.81
C ALA A 105 1.55 -0.81 -36.56
N SER A 106 0.33 -0.57 -36.10
CA SER A 106 -0.63 -1.62 -35.77
C SER A 106 -2.07 -1.12 -35.77
N VAL A 107 -3.02 -2.05 -35.90
CA VAL A 107 -4.46 -1.79 -35.72
C VAL A 107 -5.14 -3.04 -35.17
N TRP A 108 -6.19 -2.89 -34.37
CA TRP A 108 -7.01 -4.01 -33.94
C TRP A 108 -8.05 -4.35 -35.00
N VAL A 109 -8.22 -5.65 -35.27
CA VAL A 109 -9.17 -6.18 -36.25
C VAL A 109 -9.99 -7.30 -35.62
N LYS A 110 -11.28 -7.30 -35.88
CA LYS A 110 -12.21 -8.42 -35.64
C LYS A 110 -12.95 -8.69 -36.93
N ALA A 111 -12.87 -9.90 -37.46
CA ALA A 111 -13.54 -10.28 -38.71
C ALA A 111 -14.22 -11.65 -38.64
N THR A 112 -15.22 -11.85 -39.50
CA THR A 112 -15.94 -13.13 -39.67
C THR A 112 -15.15 -14.16 -40.49
N ARG A 113 -14.06 -13.76 -41.14
CA ARG A 113 -13.17 -14.62 -41.95
C ARG A 113 -11.68 -14.38 -41.66
N PRO A 114 -10.79 -15.34 -41.95
CA PRO A 114 -9.35 -15.17 -41.77
C PRO A 114 -8.71 -14.42 -42.94
N ASN A 115 -7.39 -14.25 -42.90
CA ASN A 115 -6.54 -13.69 -43.97
C ASN A 115 -6.63 -12.18 -44.22
N ILE A 116 -7.41 -11.43 -43.43
CA ILE A 116 -7.30 -9.95 -43.41
C ILE A 116 -5.85 -9.58 -43.08
N GLU A 117 -5.22 -8.69 -43.86
CA GLU A 117 -3.78 -8.46 -43.81
C GLU A 117 -3.47 -6.96 -43.69
N LEU A 118 -2.74 -6.58 -42.63
CA LEU A 118 -2.20 -5.23 -42.50
C LEU A 118 -0.98 -5.07 -43.41
N ARG A 119 -0.95 -3.97 -44.14
CA ARG A 119 0.09 -3.56 -45.08
C ARG A 119 0.40 -2.07 -44.88
N ALA A 120 1.50 -1.60 -45.45
CA ALA A 120 1.80 -0.18 -45.53
C ALA A 120 2.57 0.18 -46.79
N ARG A 121 2.28 1.34 -47.36
CA ARG A 121 3.06 1.87 -48.49
C ARG A 121 4.20 2.74 -47.98
N VAL A 122 5.41 2.38 -48.37
CA VAL A 122 6.62 3.16 -48.13
C VAL A 122 7.00 3.92 -49.40
N VAL A 123 7.28 5.21 -49.25
CA VAL A 123 7.76 6.10 -50.32
C VAL A 123 9.29 6.16 -50.26
N LEU A 124 9.95 5.91 -51.40
CA LEU A 124 11.40 6.04 -51.53
C LEU A 124 11.75 7.43 -52.07
N LYS A 125 12.04 8.35 -51.15
CA LYS A 125 12.29 9.77 -51.45
C LYS A 125 13.43 9.93 -52.47
N GLY A 126 13.21 10.77 -53.48
CA GLY A 126 14.22 11.09 -54.49
C GLY A 126 14.30 10.11 -55.67
N MET A 127 13.53 9.02 -55.68
CA MET A 127 13.43 8.10 -56.82
C MET A 127 12.09 8.27 -57.54
N ALA A 128 12.13 8.45 -58.86
CA ALA A 128 10.94 8.41 -59.71
C ALA A 128 10.57 6.96 -60.09
N ASN A 129 9.30 6.68 -60.28
CA ASN A 129 8.79 5.41 -60.78
C ASN A 129 9.13 5.26 -62.29
N PRO A 130 9.93 4.26 -62.72
CA PRO A 130 10.34 4.11 -64.12
C PRO A 130 9.18 3.89 -65.10
N LYS A 131 8.02 3.42 -64.62
CA LYS A 131 6.80 3.25 -65.44
C LYS A 131 5.93 4.51 -65.48
N ARG A 132 6.13 5.45 -64.56
CA ARG A 132 5.38 6.71 -64.42
C ARG A 132 6.30 7.80 -63.81
N PRO A 133 7.14 8.49 -64.60
CA PRO A 133 8.19 9.37 -64.07
C PRO A 133 7.75 10.52 -63.15
N ASN A 134 6.47 10.88 -63.17
CA ASN A 134 5.89 11.91 -62.30
C ASN A 134 5.43 11.39 -60.92
N GLU A 135 5.50 10.08 -60.69
CA GLU A 135 5.20 9.44 -59.39
C GLU A 135 6.49 9.06 -58.65
N PRO A 136 6.53 9.15 -57.31
CA PRO A 136 7.64 8.61 -56.54
C PRO A 136 7.63 7.08 -56.58
N MET A 137 8.82 6.47 -56.51
CA MET A 137 8.97 5.04 -56.29
C MET A 137 8.36 4.66 -54.92
N THR A 138 7.58 3.58 -54.91
CA THR A 138 6.99 3.05 -53.67
C THR A 138 7.16 1.54 -53.56
N VAL A 139 7.16 1.01 -52.35
CA VAL A 139 7.12 -0.42 -52.03
C VAL A 139 6.07 -0.68 -50.96
N VAL A 140 5.54 -1.91 -50.92
CA VAL A 140 4.55 -2.32 -49.90
C VAL A 140 5.22 -3.22 -48.86
N LEU A 141 5.15 -2.82 -47.59
CA LEU A 141 5.45 -3.69 -46.46
C LEU A 141 4.22 -4.52 -46.12
N VAL A 142 4.41 -5.80 -45.83
CA VAL A 142 3.33 -6.74 -45.49
C VAL A 142 3.52 -7.20 -44.05
N GLY A 143 2.47 -7.06 -43.25
CA GLY A 143 2.45 -7.38 -41.82
C GLY A 143 1.75 -8.68 -41.49
N ASN A 144 1.34 -8.80 -40.23
CA ASN A 144 0.67 -9.99 -39.72
C ASN A 144 -0.78 -10.12 -40.23
N ARG A 145 -1.25 -11.37 -40.37
CA ARG A 145 -2.60 -11.72 -40.84
C ARG A 145 -3.56 -12.05 -39.69
N TYR A 146 -4.82 -11.72 -39.88
CA TYR A 146 -5.92 -12.07 -38.99
C TYR A 146 -6.28 -13.56 -39.08
N GLN A 147 -6.44 -14.20 -37.92
CA GLN A 147 -6.70 -15.63 -37.76
C GLN A 147 -7.78 -15.91 -36.69
N MET A 148 -7.97 -15.02 -35.72
CA MET A 148 -8.80 -15.26 -34.52
C MET A 148 -10.30 -14.99 -34.73
N LEU A 149 -10.94 -15.71 -35.66
CA LEU A 149 -12.35 -15.54 -36.09
C LEU A 149 -13.32 -15.08 -34.98
N GLY A 150 -14.06 -14.01 -35.27
CA GLY A 150 -15.04 -13.41 -34.34
C GLY A 150 -14.47 -12.70 -33.12
N ARG A 151 -13.15 -12.63 -32.93
CA ARG A 151 -12.48 -11.96 -31.80
C ARG A 151 -11.59 -10.81 -32.28
N TRP A 152 -11.30 -9.88 -31.37
CA TRP A 152 -10.30 -8.85 -31.61
C TRP A 152 -8.88 -9.44 -31.60
N GLN A 153 -8.08 -9.07 -32.60
CA GLN A 153 -6.67 -9.42 -32.74
C GLN A 153 -5.91 -8.19 -33.25
N ARG A 154 -4.81 -7.82 -32.59
CA ARG A 154 -3.88 -6.79 -33.07
C ARG A 154 -3.16 -7.31 -34.32
N LEU A 155 -3.26 -6.58 -35.43
CA LEU A 155 -2.39 -6.73 -36.60
C LEU A 155 -1.30 -5.67 -36.52
N GLU A 156 -0.09 -6.00 -36.97
CA GLU A 156 1.10 -5.16 -36.85
C GLU A 156 2.06 -5.36 -38.04
N LEU A 157 2.96 -4.39 -38.25
CA LEU A 157 4.12 -4.55 -39.13
C LEU A 157 5.34 -4.99 -38.31
N PRO A 158 5.70 -6.28 -38.26
CA PRO A 158 6.82 -6.75 -37.45
C PRO A 158 8.16 -6.26 -38.03
N ARG A 159 8.83 -5.35 -37.31
CA ARG A 159 10.13 -4.75 -37.66
C ARG A 159 10.13 -4.09 -39.07
N PRO A 160 9.48 -2.93 -39.24
CA PRO A 160 9.28 -2.30 -40.55
C PRO A 160 10.56 -2.10 -41.37
N GLU A 161 11.70 -1.80 -40.72
CA GLU A 161 12.97 -1.65 -41.43
C GLU A 161 13.51 -2.98 -41.99
N GLN A 162 13.32 -4.11 -41.28
CA GLN A 162 13.72 -5.43 -41.79
C GLN A 162 12.86 -5.83 -43.00
N LEU A 163 11.56 -5.50 -42.99
CA LEU A 163 10.66 -5.67 -44.12
C LEU A 163 11.10 -4.77 -45.30
N LEU A 164 11.47 -3.52 -45.04
CA LEU A 164 11.95 -2.59 -46.06
C LEU A 164 13.25 -3.07 -46.70
N ARG A 165 14.29 -3.43 -45.92
CA ARG A 165 15.56 -3.98 -46.45
C ARG A 165 15.32 -5.20 -47.35
N SER A 166 14.31 -6.02 -47.02
CA SER A 166 13.90 -7.17 -47.84
C SER A 166 13.27 -6.74 -49.17
N GLN A 167 12.33 -5.79 -49.15
CA GLN A 167 11.71 -5.24 -50.37
C GLN A 167 12.71 -4.49 -51.26
N ILE A 168 13.65 -3.74 -50.68
CA ILE A 168 14.73 -3.06 -51.42
C ILE A 168 15.63 -4.07 -52.15
N THR A 169 15.85 -5.25 -51.57
CA THR A 169 16.62 -6.34 -52.21
C THR A 169 15.87 -6.91 -53.41
N ALA A 170 14.57 -7.15 -53.30
CA ALA A 170 13.74 -7.57 -54.43
C ALA A 170 13.63 -6.48 -55.52
N LEU A 171 13.50 -5.21 -55.12
CA LEU A 171 13.42 -4.07 -56.04
C LEU A 171 14.70 -3.92 -56.86
N ARG A 172 15.89 -4.07 -56.25
CA ARG A 172 17.19 -4.08 -56.95
C ARG A 172 17.27 -5.20 -58.00
N ALA A 173 16.75 -6.39 -57.71
CA ALA A 173 16.70 -7.48 -58.68
C ALA A 173 15.81 -7.18 -59.91
N SER A 174 14.77 -6.34 -59.75
CA SER A 174 13.88 -5.94 -60.85
C SER A 174 14.29 -4.66 -61.61
N LEU A 175 15.13 -3.81 -60.99
CA LEU A 175 15.61 -2.54 -61.58
C LEU A 175 17.04 -2.62 -62.13
N GLY A 176 17.78 -3.69 -61.85
CA GLY A 176 19.17 -3.85 -62.30
C GLY A 176 20.12 -2.84 -61.66
N ASN A 177 20.93 -2.15 -62.48
CA ASN A 177 22.02 -1.28 -62.02
C ASN A 177 21.56 0.09 -61.48
N ILE A 178 20.26 0.35 -61.32
CA ILE A 178 19.76 1.61 -60.75
C ILE A 178 20.04 1.64 -59.23
N PRO A 179 20.80 2.62 -58.71
CA PRO A 179 21.08 2.70 -57.27
C PRO A 179 19.80 3.05 -56.50
N VAL A 180 19.40 2.15 -55.59
CA VAL A 180 18.22 2.33 -54.74
C VAL A 180 18.62 2.90 -53.38
N ASN A 181 18.31 4.18 -53.15
CA ASN A 181 18.40 4.85 -51.85
C ASN A 181 17.08 4.68 -51.08
N TYR A 182 17.17 4.50 -49.76
CA TYR A 182 16.04 4.36 -48.83
C TYR A 182 16.29 5.02 -47.46
N GLU A 183 17.35 5.82 -47.29
CA GLU A 183 17.72 6.43 -45.99
C GLU A 183 16.69 7.47 -45.50
N GLU A 184 15.93 8.08 -46.40
CA GLU A 184 14.78 8.94 -46.09
C GLU A 184 13.43 8.29 -46.48
N ALA A 185 13.33 6.96 -46.40
CA ALA A 185 12.08 6.24 -46.63
C ALA A 185 11.05 6.47 -45.51
N TYR A 186 9.77 6.61 -45.87
CA TYR A 186 8.69 6.82 -44.90
C TYR A 186 7.38 6.15 -45.34
N ILE A 187 6.54 5.76 -44.38
CA ILE A 187 5.15 5.35 -44.63
C ILE A 187 4.29 6.59 -44.86
N ASP A 188 3.49 6.61 -45.93
CA ASP A 188 2.47 7.65 -46.20
C ASP A 188 1.03 7.18 -45.96
N ARG A 189 0.82 5.86 -45.88
CA ARG A 189 -0.49 5.24 -45.61
C ARG A 189 -0.33 3.83 -45.05
N LEU A 190 -1.21 3.46 -44.12
CA LEU A 190 -1.50 2.06 -43.80
C LEU A 190 -2.59 1.55 -44.76
N MET A 191 -2.60 0.24 -44.97
CA MET A 191 -3.45 -0.43 -45.96
C MET A 191 -3.95 -1.74 -45.36
N LEU A 192 -5.23 -2.06 -45.48
CA LEU A 192 -5.85 -3.26 -44.94
C LEU A 192 -6.47 -4.03 -46.10
N ASN A 193 -5.85 -5.17 -46.48
CA ASN A 193 -6.43 -6.05 -47.49
C ASN A 193 -7.51 -6.91 -46.83
N VAL A 194 -8.77 -6.72 -47.22
CA VAL A 194 -9.94 -7.41 -46.64
C VAL A 194 -10.40 -8.61 -47.48
N TYR A 195 -9.75 -8.90 -48.61
CA TYR A 195 -10.05 -10.08 -49.41
C TYR A 195 -9.73 -11.38 -48.64
N SER A 196 -10.75 -12.19 -48.40
CA SER A 196 -10.70 -13.40 -47.56
C SER A 196 -11.35 -14.62 -48.24
N GLY A 197 -11.34 -14.65 -49.57
CA GLY A 197 -12.07 -15.64 -50.37
C GLY A 197 -13.53 -15.24 -50.67
N PRO A 198 -14.25 -16.01 -51.50
CA PRO A 198 -15.56 -15.61 -52.04
C PRO A 198 -16.73 -15.71 -51.06
N GLY A 199 -17.74 -14.85 -51.24
CA GLY A 199 -18.88 -14.63 -50.35
C GLY A 199 -18.69 -13.42 -49.43
N LEU A 200 -19.59 -13.27 -48.44
CA LEU A 200 -19.59 -12.15 -47.50
C LEU A 200 -18.48 -12.27 -46.43
N VAL A 201 -17.83 -11.14 -46.13
CA VAL A 201 -16.99 -10.91 -44.95
C VAL A 201 -17.38 -9.59 -44.27
N ASP A 202 -17.32 -9.61 -42.94
CA ASP A 202 -17.41 -8.43 -42.07
C ASP A 202 -16.06 -8.23 -41.40
N VAL A 203 -15.60 -6.98 -41.38
CA VAL A 203 -14.34 -6.54 -40.75
C VAL A 203 -14.64 -5.31 -39.90
N TYR A 204 -14.40 -5.42 -38.61
CA TYR A 204 -14.39 -4.32 -37.64
C TYR A 204 -12.95 -3.93 -37.37
N VAL A 205 -12.66 -2.63 -37.40
CA VAL A 205 -11.30 -2.06 -37.32
C VAL A 205 -11.28 -0.96 -36.28
N ASP A 206 -10.32 -1.02 -35.36
CA ASP A 206 -10.27 -0.13 -34.20
C ASP A 206 -8.82 0.05 -33.68
N ASP A 207 -8.59 1.02 -32.79
CA ASP A 207 -7.31 1.30 -32.10
C ASP A 207 -6.08 1.24 -33.03
N LEU A 208 -6.03 2.15 -34.00
CA LEU A 208 -4.90 2.33 -34.89
C LEU A 208 -3.80 3.13 -34.19
N GLU A 209 -2.59 2.58 -34.18
CA GLU A 209 -1.36 3.26 -33.75
C GLU A 209 -0.33 3.24 -34.89
N ILE A 210 0.32 4.38 -35.15
CA ILE A 210 1.57 4.44 -35.93
C ILE A 210 2.49 5.53 -35.40
N GLY A 211 3.75 5.20 -35.14
CA GLY A 211 4.72 6.18 -34.68
C GLY A 211 6.16 5.66 -34.64
N PRO A 212 7.17 6.55 -34.74
CA PRO A 212 7.02 8.01 -34.73
C PRO A 212 6.59 8.60 -36.09
N VAL A 213 5.69 9.60 -36.07
CA VAL A 213 5.31 10.42 -37.24
C VAL A 213 5.91 11.82 -37.16
N LYS A 214 6.19 12.43 -38.32
CA LYS A 214 6.56 13.84 -38.41
C LYS A 214 5.31 14.73 -38.27
N PRO A 215 5.26 15.67 -37.31
CA PRO A 215 4.13 16.57 -37.16
C PRO A 215 3.99 17.53 -38.35
N ASN A 216 2.75 17.90 -38.67
CA ASN A 216 2.35 18.80 -39.77
C ASN A 216 2.76 18.35 -41.18
N THR A 217 2.12 17.31 -41.67
CA THR A 217 1.76 17.21 -43.10
C THR A 217 0.31 16.75 -43.19
N THR A 218 -0.59 17.64 -43.61
CA THR A 218 -2.04 17.38 -43.65
C THR A 218 -2.39 16.34 -44.71
N PRO A 219 -3.26 15.35 -44.41
CA PRO A 219 -3.81 14.46 -45.42
C PRO A 219 -4.53 15.25 -46.51
N ASN A 220 -4.12 15.08 -47.76
CA ASN A 220 -4.66 15.86 -48.87
C ASN A 220 -6.09 15.39 -49.20
N ARG A 221 -7.06 16.32 -49.17
CA ARG A 221 -8.50 16.01 -49.20
C ARG A 221 -8.96 15.77 -50.65
N GLY A 222 -8.91 14.51 -51.09
CA GLY A 222 -9.20 14.10 -52.46
C GLY A 222 -10.68 14.17 -52.86
N ILE A 223 -11.05 15.26 -53.54
CA ILE A 223 -12.05 15.36 -54.63
C ILE A 223 -13.32 14.48 -54.50
N ALA A 224 -14.45 15.11 -54.20
CA ALA A 224 -15.77 14.58 -54.57
C ALA A 224 -16.11 14.96 -56.03
N PRO A 225 -16.74 14.08 -56.83
CA PRO A 225 -17.27 14.45 -58.14
C PRO A 225 -18.42 15.47 -58.04
N ALA A 226 -18.57 16.30 -59.08
CA ALA A 226 -19.69 17.22 -59.23
C ALA A 226 -20.86 16.56 -60.02
N ASP A 227 -21.91 17.36 -60.25
CA ASP A 227 -22.99 17.17 -61.22
C ASP A 227 -24.05 16.07 -60.96
N ALA A 228 -24.96 16.40 -60.04
CA ALA A 228 -26.39 16.11 -60.18
C ALA A 228 -27.23 17.19 -59.47
N GLY A 229 -28.09 17.92 -60.19
CA GLY A 229 -28.89 19.03 -59.64
C GLY A 229 -30.40 18.77 -59.62
N GLY A 230 -31.12 19.36 -58.66
CA GLY A 230 -32.59 19.29 -58.59
C GLY A 230 -33.16 19.84 -57.26
N MET A 231 -34.02 20.85 -57.35
CA MET A 231 -34.80 21.45 -56.25
C MET A 231 -36.02 20.58 -55.84
N PRO A 232 -36.82 20.91 -54.78
CA PRO A 232 -36.66 21.92 -53.71
C PRO A 232 -36.82 21.34 -52.27
N ALA A 233 -36.90 22.22 -51.27
CA ALA A 233 -37.13 21.90 -49.86
C ALA A 233 -38.61 21.59 -49.49
N ALA A 234 -38.81 20.98 -48.31
CA ALA A 234 -40.09 20.89 -47.61
C ALA A 234 -39.94 21.32 -46.14
N THR A 235 -40.96 22.00 -45.61
CA THR A 235 -40.95 22.74 -44.32
C THR A 235 -41.26 21.82 -43.12
N PRO A 236 -40.64 22.02 -41.94
CA PRO A 236 -40.90 21.19 -40.76
C PRO A 236 -42.26 21.47 -40.08
N LEU A 237 -42.92 20.42 -39.61
CA LEU A 237 -44.07 20.46 -38.68
C LEU A 237 -44.02 19.26 -37.71
N GLY A 238 -44.28 19.49 -36.43
CA GLY A 238 -44.43 18.43 -35.41
C GLY A 238 -43.68 18.69 -34.09
N THR A 239 -44.32 19.39 -33.15
CA THR A 239 -43.87 19.54 -31.75
C THR A 239 -44.14 18.26 -30.93
N PRO A 240 -43.57 18.10 -29.71
CA PRO A 240 -43.11 16.78 -29.27
C PRO A 240 -44.18 15.91 -28.60
N GLY A 241 -44.39 14.71 -29.14
CA GLY A 241 -45.10 13.63 -28.47
C GLY A 241 -44.20 12.84 -27.52
N GLN A 242 -44.75 12.40 -26.38
CA GLN A 242 -44.02 11.64 -25.37
C GLN A 242 -43.58 10.26 -25.89
N ALA A 243 -42.27 10.06 -26.03
CA ALA A 243 -41.66 8.74 -26.13
C ALA A 243 -40.81 8.49 -24.88
N VAL A 244 -41.20 7.50 -24.06
CA VAL A 244 -40.41 7.09 -22.89
C VAL A 244 -39.07 6.55 -23.39
N GLY A 245 -37.98 7.20 -22.97
CA GLY A 245 -36.62 6.89 -23.42
C GLY A 245 -36.20 5.48 -23.04
N ARG A 246 -36.42 4.51 -23.94
CA ARG A 246 -35.96 3.14 -23.79
C ARG A 246 -34.46 3.11 -24.04
N VAL A 247 -33.68 3.29 -22.97
CA VAL A 247 -32.21 3.28 -22.97
C VAL A 247 -31.69 2.09 -23.79
N PRO A 248 -30.82 2.32 -24.80
CA PRO A 248 -30.16 1.25 -25.54
C PRO A 248 -29.36 0.35 -24.58
N ARG A 249 -29.42 -0.97 -24.80
CA ARG A 249 -28.58 -1.93 -24.07
C ARG A 249 -27.30 -2.16 -24.88
N ASN A 250 -26.16 -1.75 -24.34
CA ASN A 250 -24.87 -1.87 -25.03
C ASN A 250 -24.28 -3.29 -24.93
N GLU A 251 -23.59 -3.73 -25.99
CA GLU A 251 -23.14 -5.11 -26.18
C GLU A 251 -21.69 -5.38 -25.73
N ARG A 252 -21.10 -4.58 -24.81
CA ARG A 252 -19.93 -5.04 -24.02
C ARG A 252 -20.32 -6.07 -22.97
N GLY A 253 -21.53 -5.99 -22.41
CA GLY A 253 -22.32 -7.14 -21.91
C GLY A 253 -21.79 -7.94 -20.70
N ILE A 254 -20.64 -7.60 -20.14
CA ILE A 254 -20.05 -8.32 -18.98
C ILE A 254 -20.79 -7.88 -17.72
N LEU A 255 -21.88 -8.59 -17.40
CA LEU A 255 -22.68 -8.37 -16.19
C LEU A 255 -21.80 -8.42 -14.94
N VAL A 256 -21.82 -7.34 -14.15
CA VAL A 256 -21.21 -7.29 -12.81
C VAL A 256 -22.33 -7.24 -11.76
N GLU A 257 -22.37 -8.25 -10.89
CA GLU A 257 -23.45 -8.46 -9.93
C GLU A 257 -22.95 -9.14 -8.64
N LEU A 258 -23.81 -9.22 -7.62
CA LEU A 258 -23.51 -9.89 -6.34
C LEU A 258 -24.39 -11.14 -6.16
N GLN A 259 -23.82 -12.34 -6.33
CA GLN A 259 -24.50 -13.62 -6.12
C GLN A 259 -24.09 -14.26 -4.78
N ARG A 260 -24.92 -14.08 -3.73
CA ARG A 260 -24.76 -14.73 -2.40
C ARG A 260 -23.34 -14.56 -1.83
N GLU A 261 -23.01 -13.35 -1.37
CA GLU A 261 -21.66 -12.92 -0.92
C GLU A 261 -20.53 -12.98 -1.96
N ARG A 262 -20.76 -13.40 -3.20
CA ARG A 262 -19.72 -13.46 -4.25
C ARG A 262 -19.94 -12.38 -5.29
N LEU A 263 -18.92 -11.55 -5.49
CA LEU A 263 -18.86 -10.61 -6.60
C LEU A 263 -18.62 -11.40 -7.89
N MET A 264 -19.47 -11.20 -8.89
CA MET A 264 -19.45 -11.91 -10.16
C MET A 264 -19.15 -10.92 -11.28
N VAL A 265 -18.31 -11.31 -12.23
CA VAL A 265 -17.95 -10.55 -13.42
C VAL A 265 -18.11 -11.48 -14.63
N GLY A 266 -19.09 -11.20 -15.50
CA GLY A 266 -19.41 -12.06 -16.65
C GLY A 266 -19.82 -13.48 -16.26
N GLY A 267 -20.45 -13.64 -15.09
CA GLY A 267 -20.79 -14.95 -14.51
C GLY A 267 -19.62 -15.71 -13.86
N VAL A 268 -18.41 -15.14 -13.83
CA VAL A 268 -17.24 -15.71 -13.15
C VAL A 268 -17.05 -15.03 -11.78
N PRO A 269 -16.88 -15.78 -10.67
CA PRO A 269 -16.55 -15.18 -9.37
C PRO A 269 -15.20 -14.44 -9.41
N PHE A 270 -15.15 -13.23 -8.83
CA PHE A 270 -14.02 -12.30 -8.96
C PHE A 270 -13.50 -11.84 -7.59
N PHE A 271 -12.19 -11.96 -7.34
CA PHE A 271 -11.56 -11.43 -6.13
C PHE A 271 -10.79 -10.14 -6.46
N PHE A 272 -11.29 -8.99 -6.00
CA PHE A 272 -10.59 -7.73 -6.26
C PHE A 272 -9.36 -7.54 -5.37
N ARG A 273 -8.28 -7.14 -6.02
CA ARG A 273 -7.01 -6.62 -5.50
C ARG A 273 -6.93 -5.18 -5.98
N ALA A 274 -7.58 -4.30 -5.23
CA ALA A 274 -7.74 -2.90 -5.60
C ALA A 274 -6.65 -2.03 -5.00
N ILE A 275 -6.18 -1.03 -5.74
CA ILE A 275 -5.27 0.01 -5.26
C ILE A 275 -5.97 1.37 -5.32
N ARG A 276 -5.88 2.19 -4.26
CA ARG A 276 -6.24 3.60 -4.37
C ARG A 276 -5.19 4.30 -5.24
N HIS A 277 -5.60 4.79 -6.40
CA HIS A 277 -4.74 5.55 -7.29
C HIS A 277 -4.49 6.97 -6.73
N SER A 278 -3.26 7.44 -6.90
CA SER A 278 -2.81 8.78 -6.52
C SER A 278 -1.68 9.28 -7.44
N GLY A 279 -1.51 8.67 -8.63
CA GLY A 279 -0.60 9.13 -9.68
C GLY A 279 0.54 8.17 -10.03
N THR A 280 0.54 6.92 -9.55
CA THR A 280 1.50 5.91 -10.05
C THR A 280 1.07 5.44 -11.46
N PRO A 281 2.01 5.18 -12.40
CA PRO A 281 1.67 4.70 -13.74
C PRO A 281 0.82 3.43 -13.69
N LEU A 282 -0.26 3.40 -14.48
CA LEU A 282 -1.26 2.32 -14.41
C LEU A 282 -0.68 1.01 -14.97
N THR A 283 0.24 1.09 -15.93
CA THR A 283 1.08 -0.03 -16.39
C THR A 283 1.84 -0.70 -15.25
N THR A 284 2.58 0.06 -14.45
CA THR A 284 3.34 -0.45 -13.29
C THR A 284 2.43 -1.09 -12.24
N LEU A 285 1.25 -0.51 -11.98
CA LEU A 285 0.26 -1.11 -11.08
C LEU A 285 -0.33 -2.40 -11.66
N ARG A 286 -0.48 -2.49 -12.99
CA ARG A 286 -0.99 -3.68 -13.68
C ARG A 286 0.02 -4.82 -13.67
N GLU A 287 1.29 -4.51 -13.90
CA GLU A 287 2.42 -5.44 -13.75
C GLU A 287 2.53 -5.95 -12.30
N ALA A 288 2.33 -5.07 -11.31
CA ALA A 288 2.22 -5.44 -9.90
C ALA A 288 0.95 -6.26 -9.55
N GLY A 289 0.16 -6.69 -10.52
CA GLY A 289 -0.91 -7.68 -10.34
C GLY A 289 -2.21 -7.16 -9.73
N PHE A 290 -2.36 -5.84 -9.58
CA PHE A 290 -3.65 -5.24 -9.25
C PHE A 290 -4.63 -5.46 -10.42
N ASN A 291 -5.86 -5.88 -10.10
CA ASN A 291 -6.94 -6.08 -11.09
C ASN A 291 -8.03 -5.01 -11.00
N THR A 292 -7.94 -4.10 -10.02
CA THR A 292 -8.92 -3.02 -9.80
C THR A 292 -8.19 -1.73 -9.39
N VAL A 293 -8.70 -0.57 -9.81
CA VAL A 293 -8.26 0.76 -9.35
C VAL A 293 -9.42 1.52 -8.71
N TRP A 294 -9.14 2.22 -7.61
CA TRP A 294 -10.05 3.18 -6.99
C TRP A 294 -9.77 4.57 -7.55
N PHE A 295 -10.79 5.21 -8.09
CA PHE A 295 -10.72 6.56 -8.64
C PHE A 295 -11.66 7.52 -7.93
N ASP A 296 -11.23 8.77 -7.83
CA ASP A 296 -12.06 9.88 -7.40
C ASP A 296 -12.96 10.36 -8.55
N VAL A 297 -14.13 10.92 -8.24
CA VAL A 297 -15.08 11.43 -9.26
C VAL A 297 -14.46 12.46 -10.22
N ASN A 298 -13.43 13.19 -9.77
CA ASN A 298 -12.75 14.24 -10.55
C ASN A 298 -11.52 13.72 -11.33
N THR A 299 -11.25 12.40 -11.35
CA THR A 299 -10.11 11.79 -12.08
C THR A 299 -10.17 12.15 -13.58
N PRO A 300 -9.07 12.57 -14.24
CA PRO A 300 -9.06 12.92 -15.67
C PRO A 300 -9.52 11.79 -16.59
N GLU A 301 -10.18 12.12 -17.70
CA GLU A 301 -10.77 11.12 -18.61
C GLU A 301 -9.71 10.21 -19.26
N ALA A 302 -8.57 10.78 -19.68
CA ALA A 302 -7.42 10.01 -20.16
C ALA A 302 -6.84 9.02 -19.12
N GLU A 303 -6.92 9.32 -17.82
CA GLU A 303 -6.50 8.39 -16.75
C GLU A 303 -7.52 7.24 -16.57
N LEU A 304 -8.81 7.47 -16.90
CA LEU A 304 -9.83 6.42 -16.97
C LEU A 304 -9.63 5.53 -18.22
N GLU A 305 -9.39 6.14 -19.38
CA GLU A 305 -9.08 5.45 -20.64
C GLU A 305 -7.82 4.57 -20.51
N GLU A 306 -6.73 5.11 -19.95
CA GLU A 306 -5.51 4.33 -19.69
C GLU A 306 -5.79 3.12 -18.78
N ALA A 307 -6.65 3.27 -17.75
CA ALA A 307 -7.00 2.17 -16.87
C ALA A 307 -7.81 1.08 -17.60
N ILE A 308 -8.75 1.47 -18.47
CA ILE A 308 -9.54 0.56 -19.32
C ILE A 308 -8.63 -0.18 -20.30
N LEU A 309 -7.70 0.51 -20.96
CA LEU A 309 -6.73 -0.08 -21.89
C LEU A 309 -5.76 -1.05 -21.19
N ASN A 310 -5.37 -0.76 -19.94
CA ASN A 310 -4.62 -1.71 -19.09
C ASN A 310 -5.49 -2.87 -18.56
N GLY A 311 -6.79 -2.87 -18.83
CA GLY A 311 -7.75 -3.90 -18.43
C GLY A 311 -8.08 -3.91 -16.93
N PHE A 312 -8.03 -2.76 -16.28
CA PHE A 312 -8.49 -2.62 -14.90
C PHE A 312 -10.01 -2.58 -14.82
N TRP A 313 -10.53 -3.17 -13.75
CA TRP A 313 -11.84 -2.82 -13.23
C TRP A 313 -11.74 -1.52 -12.42
N ILE A 314 -12.71 -0.63 -12.59
CA ILE A 314 -12.74 0.70 -11.94
C ILE A 314 -13.75 0.67 -10.79
N VAL A 315 -13.38 1.25 -9.65
CA VAL A 315 -14.30 1.60 -8.57
C VAL A 315 -14.32 3.13 -8.43
N PRO A 316 -15.39 3.80 -8.90
CA PRO A 316 -15.58 5.23 -8.69
C PRO A 316 -16.09 5.50 -7.28
N SER A 317 -15.41 6.38 -6.55
CA SER A 317 -15.94 6.97 -5.32
C SER A 317 -16.80 8.19 -5.66
N LEU A 318 -18.09 8.11 -5.34
CA LEU A 318 -19.07 9.16 -5.59
C LEU A 318 -19.33 10.02 -4.33
N PRO A 319 -19.62 11.32 -4.49
CA PRO A 319 -20.12 12.17 -3.41
C PRO A 319 -21.53 11.74 -2.96
N LEU A 320 -21.87 12.09 -1.72
CA LEU A 320 -23.21 11.82 -1.17
C LEU A 320 -24.19 12.98 -1.46
N LEU A 321 -25.44 12.62 -1.76
CA LEU A 321 -26.56 13.55 -1.77
C LEU A 321 -26.92 13.96 -0.32
N PRO A 322 -27.18 15.24 -0.03
CA PRO A 322 -27.63 15.69 1.28
C PRO A 322 -29.10 15.33 1.53
N SER A 323 -29.43 14.79 2.69
CA SER A 323 -30.82 14.45 3.06
C SER A 323 -31.59 15.58 3.75
N SER A 324 -30.97 16.74 4.00
CA SER A 324 -31.63 17.93 4.57
C SER A 324 -30.88 19.22 4.27
N GLU A 325 -31.54 20.37 4.34
CA GLU A 325 -30.86 21.68 4.22
C GLU A 325 -29.93 21.96 5.41
N LEU A 326 -30.29 21.49 6.61
CA LEU A 326 -29.47 21.64 7.83
C LEU A 326 -28.15 20.85 7.78
N THR A 327 -28.01 19.84 6.91
CA THR A 327 -26.72 19.15 6.72
C THR A 327 -25.75 19.89 5.80
N GLN A 328 -26.15 20.99 5.15
CA GLN A 328 -25.27 21.79 4.28
C GLN A 328 -24.15 22.54 5.01
N THR A 329 -24.31 22.80 6.32
CA THR A 329 -23.31 23.51 7.15
C THR A 329 -22.31 22.57 7.83
N SER A 330 -22.51 21.26 7.73
CA SER A 330 -21.51 20.28 8.15
C SER A 330 -20.36 20.31 7.14
N GLN A 331 -19.27 20.98 7.46
CA GLN A 331 -17.98 20.65 6.86
C GLN A 331 -17.77 19.13 7.01
N GLU A 332 -17.30 18.45 5.97
CA GLU A 332 -16.78 17.08 6.11
C GLU A 332 -15.44 17.14 6.89
N GLY A 333 -15.55 17.36 8.20
CA GLY A 333 -14.44 17.40 9.14
C GLY A 333 -13.68 16.08 9.07
N THR A 334 -12.40 16.16 8.74
CA THR A 334 -11.55 15.13 8.14
C THR A 334 -11.90 13.69 8.53
N ILE A 335 -12.84 13.07 7.80
CA ILE A 335 -13.36 11.74 8.14
C ILE A 335 -12.24 10.71 7.90
N PRO A 336 -11.91 9.83 8.87
CA PRO A 336 -10.86 8.83 8.68
C PRO A 336 -11.14 7.92 7.48
N GLY A 337 -10.27 7.99 6.46
CA GLY A 337 -10.44 7.26 5.20
C GLY A 337 -11.31 7.96 4.15
N GLN A 338 -11.67 9.23 4.32
CA GLN A 338 -12.20 10.03 3.21
C GLN A 338 -11.14 10.19 2.12
N LEU A 339 -11.58 10.12 0.86
CA LEU A 339 -10.75 10.55 -0.26
C LEU A 339 -10.67 12.08 -0.25
N ALA A 340 -9.63 12.62 0.39
CA ALA A 340 -9.13 13.93 -0.03
C ALA A 340 -8.74 13.81 -1.51
N GLY A 341 -9.41 14.58 -2.38
CA GLY A 341 -9.17 14.59 -3.81
C GLY A 341 -7.78 15.12 -4.16
N ARG A 342 -7.36 14.92 -5.42
CA ARG A 342 -6.08 15.44 -5.94
C ARG A 342 -6.04 16.98 -5.75
N PRO A 343 -4.99 17.54 -5.11
CA PRO A 343 -4.92 18.98 -4.85
C PRO A 343 -5.14 19.80 -6.13
N GLY A 344 -6.09 20.75 -6.09
CA GLY A 344 -6.44 21.63 -7.21
C GLY A 344 -7.52 21.10 -8.17
N ALA A 345 -8.07 19.90 -7.97
CA ALA A 345 -9.21 19.45 -8.76
C ALA A 345 -10.48 20.29 -8.47
N PRO A 346 -11.23 20.77 -9.48
CA PRO A 346 -12.49 21.48 -9.27
C PRO A 346 -13.54 20.51 -8.71
N SER A 347 -14.21 20.91 -7.63
CA SER A 347 -15.02 19.98 -6.83
C SER A 347 -16.39 19.66 -7.45
N ILE A 348 -16.50 18.48 -8.08
CA ILE A 348 -17.80 17.78 -8.26
C ILE A 348 -18.28 17.22 -6.90
N ALA A 349 -17.44 17.22 -5.85
CA ALA A 349 -17.70 16.56 -4.58
C ALA A 349 -18.85 17.17 -3.74
N THR A 350 -19.47 18.29 -4.15
CA THR A 350 -20.86 18.57 -3.78
C THR A 350 -21.81 18.33 -4.96
N ALA A 351 -22.15 17.06 -5.21
CA ALA A 351 -23.35 16.70 -5.97
C ALA A 351 -24.57 17.07 -5.12
N ARG A 352 -24.97 18.35 -5.14
CA ARG A 352 -26.09 18.87 -4.35
C ARG A 352 -27.45 18.43 -4.90
N THR A 353 -27.47 17.86 -6.09
CA THR A 353 -28.68 17.44 -6.82
C THR A 353 -28.48 16.08 -7.49
N THR A 354 -29.58 15.43 -7.83
CA THR A 354 -29.62 14.13 -8.51
C THR A 354 -28.99 14.16 -9.91
N GLU A 355 -29.01 15.31 -10.59
CA GLU A 355 -28.53 15.47 -11.97
C GLU A 355 -27.00 15.52 -12.02
N ALA A 356 -26.38 16.17 -11.03
CA ALA A 356 -24.92 16.18 -10.87
C ALA A 356 -24.39 14.77 -10.56
N LEU A 357 -25.12 13.99 -9.75
CA LEU A 357 -24.79 12.59 -9.48
C LEU A 357 -24.99 11.71 -10.73
N ALA A 358 -26.10 11.86 -11.46
CA ALA A 358 -26.36 11.15 -12.70
C ALA A 358 -25.29 11.44 -13.78
N THR A 359 -24.82 12.70 -13.86
CA THR A 359 -23.71 13.12 -14.73
C THR A 359 -22.38 12.51 -14.30
N SER A 360 -22.16 12.37 -12.99
CA SER A 360 -20.99 11.66 -12.46
C SER A 360 -21.04 10.17 -12.80
N ILE A 361 -22.22 9.54 -12.76
CA ILE A 361 -22.42 8.13 -13.09
C ILE A 361 -22.22 7.86 -14.59
N SER A 362 -22.85 8.64 -15.46
CA SER A 362 -22.75 8.44 -16.92
C SER A 362 -21.31 8.52 -17.43
N ARG A 363 -20.49 9.38 -16.82
CA ARG A 363 -19.06 9.54 -17.10
C ARG A 363 -18.22 8.28 -16.91
N PHE A 364 -18.56 7.40 -15.96
CA PHE A 364 -17.85 6.13 -15.77
C PHE A 364 -18.51 4.97 -16.54
N LEU A 365 -19.81 5.07 -16.87
CA LEU A 365 -20.52 4.08 -17.68
C LEU A 365 -20.08 4.08 -19.15
N SER A 366 -19.55 5.19 -19.66
CA SER A 366 -19.00 5.30 -21.04
C SER A 366 -17.87 4.31 -21.34
N GLY A 367 -17.19 3.76 -20.32
CA GLY A 367 -16.11 2.78 -20.47
C GLY A 367 -16.49 1.32 -20.19
N ASP A 368 -17.72 1.05 -19.74
CA ASP A 368 -18.26 -0.23 -19.27
C ASP A 368 -17.35 -1.10 -18.36
N SER A 369 -16.39 -0.46 -17.67
CA SER A 369 -15.37 -1.14 -16.84
C SER A 369 -15.57 -0.91 -15.33
N VAL A 370 -16.74 -0.40 -14.92
CA VAL A 370 -17.08 -0.20 -13.52
C VAL A 370 -17.37 -1.55 -12.84
N LEU A 371 -16.79 -1.76 -11.66
CA LEU A 371 -16.98 -2.96 -10.85
C LEU A 371 -18.14 -2.79 -9.86
N PHE A 372 -18.08 -1.71 -9.08
CA PHE A 372 -19.13 -1.29 -8.16
C PHE A 372 -18.96 0.20 -7.85
N TRP A 373 -20.00 0.82 -7.33
CA TRP A 373 -20.02 2.23 -6.96
C TRP A 373 -19.68 2.40 -5.48
N ASP A 374 -18.63 3.16 -5.13
CA ASP A 374 -18.29 3.45 -3.73
C ASP A 374 -18.94 4.77 -3.28
N LEU A 375 -19.57 4.76 -2.10
CA LEU A 375 -20.21 5.91 -1.46
C LEU A 375 -19.29 6.55 -0.39
N GLY A 376 -18.04 6.11 -0.33
CA GLY A 376 -16.93 6.77 0.32
C GLY A 376 -16.51 6.15 1.65
N GLY A 377 -15.43 6.70 2.20
CA GLY A 377 -14.78 6.20 3.40
C GLY A 377 -15.30 6.74 4.73
N GLY A 378 -15.15 5.91 5.76
CA GLY A 378 -15.33 6.29 7.17
C GLY A 378 -16.74 6.74 7.59
N ARG A 379 -17.77 6.42 6.79
CA ARG A 379 -19.14 6.92 7.03
C ARG A 379 -19.69 6.44 8.37
N ASN A 380 -20.45 7.31 9.04
CA ASN A 380 -21.05 7.01 10.35
C ASN A 380 -22.58 6.94 10.31
N ARG A 381 -23.20 6.36 11.33
CA ARG A 381 -24.64 6.10 11.42
C ARG A 381 -25.51 7.35 11.15
N ASP A 382 -25.08 8.53 11.56
CA ASP A 382 -25.80 9.79 11.31
C ASP A 382 -25.82 10.16 9.81
N GLN A 383 -24.87 9.66 9.02
CA GLN A 383 -24.80 9.79 7.56
C GLN A 383 -25.56 8.68 6.79
N PHE A 384 -26.18 7.70 7.47
CA PHE A 384 -26.98 6.66 6.81
C PHE A 384 -28.07 7.21 5.86
N PRO A 385 -28.83 8.27 6.18
CA PRO A 385 -29.84 8.82 5.28
C PRO A 385 -29.25 9.33 3.95
N ASN A 386 -28.09 10.00 4.00
CA ASN A 386 -27.37 10.46 2.81
C ASN A 386 -26.93 9.27 1.93
N VAL A 387 -26.39 8.21 2.54
CA VAL A 387 -25.98 6.98 1.85
C VAL A 387 -27.20 6.25 1.25
N GLN A 388 -28.32 6.15 1.97
CA GLN A 388 -29.54 5.52 1.47
C GLN A 388 -30.15 6.30 0.29
N LEU A 389 -30.18 7.63 0.36
CA LEU A 389 -30.64 8.51 -0.72
C LEU A 389 -29.75 8.36 -1.97
N THR A 390 -28.43 8.47 -1.80
CA THR A 390 -27.43 8.32 -2.88
C THR A 390 -27.51 6.94 -3.51
N SER A 391 -27.64 5.88 -2.71
CA SER A 391 -27.75 4.50 -3.19
C SER A 391 -29.03 4.22 -3.98
N ARG A 392 -30.15 4.88 -3.65
CA ARG A 392 -31.39 4.84 -4.44
C ARG A 392 -31.22 5.57 -5.78
N ALA A 393 -30.58 6.74 -5.78
CA ALA A 393 -30.29 7.49 -7.01
C ALA A 393 -29.36 6.70 -7.95
N ILE A 394 -28.27 6.12 -7.43
CA ILE A 394 -27.39 5.22 -8.20
C ILE A 394 -28.19 4.06 -8.79
N ARG A 395 -29.05 3.40 -8.00
CA ARG A 395 -29.84 2.24 -8.45
C ARG A 395 -30.90 2.60 -9.51
N ALA A 396 -31.25 3.88 -9.68
CA ALA A 396 -32.10 4.36 -10.77
C ALA A 396 -31.33 4.57 -12.10
N SER A 397 -30.03 4.90 -12.02
CA SER A 397 -29.16 5.07 -13.20
C SER A 397 -28.44 3.78 -13.61
N ASP A 398 -27.94 2.99 -12.64
CA ASP A 398 -27.35 1.66 -12.82
C ASP A 398 -28.14 0.63 -11.97
N PRO A 399 -29.13 -0.06 -12.57
CA PRO A 399 -29.95 -1.03 -11.86
C PRO A 399 -29.22 -2.34 -11.52
N GLN A 400 -28.01 -2.59 -12.05
CA GLN A 400 -27.34 -3.89 -11.95
C GLN A 400 -26.14 -3.90 -11.00
N ARG A 401 -25.23 -2.93 -11.09
CA ARG A 401 -23.95 -3.02 -10.38
C ARG A 401 -24.09 -2.95 -8.86
N PRO A 402 -23.20 -3.59 -8.07
CA PRO A 402 -23.18 -3.42 -6.62
C PRO A 402 -22.84 -1.97 -6.22
N ARG A 403 -23.23 -1.61 -4.99
CA ARG A 403 -22.87 -0.37 -4.31
C ARG A 403 -22.18 -0.70 -2.99
N ALA A 404 -21.11 0.01 -2.68
CA ALA A 404 -20.25 -0.19 -1.51
C ALA A 404 -20.17 1.08 -0.65
N VAL A 405 -19.84 0.92 0.62
CA VAL A 405 -19.42 2.03 1.49
C VAL A 405 -18.48 1.49 2.57
N SER A 406 -17.46 2.25 2.96
CA SER A 406 -16.67 1.93 4.17
C SER A 406 -17.21 2.71 5.35
N ILE A 407 -17.48 2.01 6.45
CA ILE A 407 -18.17 2.55 7.62
C ILE A 407 -17.35 2.39 8.90
N VAL A 408 -17.59 3.26 9.87
CA VAL A 408 -17.04 3.14 11.25
C VAL A 408 -18.02 2.49 12.22
N ASP A 409 -19.32 2.58 11.92
CA ASP A 409 -20.47 2.06 12.66
C ASP A 409 -21.72 2.02 11.76
N GLY A 410 -22.89 1.72 12.33
CA GLY A 410 -24.12 1.43 11.58
C GLY A 410 -24.15 0.04 10.95
N PHE A 411 -23.32 -0.90 11.42
CA PHE A 411 -23.05 -2.19 10.77
C PHE A 411 -24.29 -3.06 10.53
N SER A 412 -25.29 -3.03 11.43
CA SER A 412 -26.56 -3.74 11.22
C SER A 412 -27.58 -2.98 10.38
N GLN A 413 -27.35 -1.71 10.07
CA GLN A 413 -28.28 -0.79 9.40
C GLN A 413 -27.89 -0.54 7.94
N TYR A 414 -26.58 -0.34 7.67
CA TYR A 414 -26.08 -0.11 6.30
C TYR A 414 -26.39 -1.20 5.26
N PRO A 415 -26.50 -2.51 5.59
CA PRO A 415 -26.95 -3.54 4.66
C PRO A 415 -28.38 -3.36 4.11
N GLU A 416 -29.20 -2.46 4.67
CA GLU A 416 -30.50 -2.06 4.09
C GLU A 416 -30.34 -1.08 2.90
N ALA A 417 -29.19 -0.42 2.79
CA ALA A 417 -28.93 0.64 1.81
C ALA A 417 -27.95 0.22 0.71
N VAL A 418 -26.96 -0.64 1.00
CA VAL A 418 -25.87 -1.01 0.09
C VAL A 418 -25.66 -2.52 0.01
N ASP A 419 -24.98 -2.97 -1.05
CA ASP A 419 -24.75 -4.39 -1.33
C ASP A 419 -23.44 -4.91 -0.70
N MET A 420 -22.48 -4.01 -0.43
CA MET A 420 -21.13 -4.33 0.04
C MET A 420 -20.70 -3.38 1.17
N ILE A 421 -20.01 -3.91 2.19
CA ILE A 421 -19.55 -3.14 3.36
C ILE A 421 -18.03 -3.24 3.51
N ALA A 422 -17.36 -2.12 3.78
CA ALA A 422 -16.00 -2.09 4.28
C ALA A 422 -15.91 -1.63 5.73
N ALA A 423 -14.94 -2.18 6.45
CA ALA A 423 -14.47 -1.67 7.73
C ALA A 423 -12.94 -1.64 7.71
N HIS A 424 -12.32 -0.54 8.14
CA HIS A 424 -10.86 -0.43 8.19
C HIS A 424 -10.37 0.27 9.46
N ARG A 425 -9.14 -0.07 9.85
CA ARG A 425 -8.32 0.58 10.88
C ARG A 425 -6.86 0.48 10.42
N TRP A 426 -6.02 1.39 10.91
CA TRP A 426 -4.59 1.44 10.62
C TRP A 426 -3.82 0.93 11.85
N PRO A 427 -3.45 -0.37 11.93
CA PRO A 427 -2.77 -0.91 13.12
C PRO A 427 -1.26 -0.65 13.12
N LEU A 428 -0.63 -0.48 11.96
CA LEU A 428 0.83 -0.41 11.85
C LEU A 428 1.32 0.92 12.39
N MET A 429 2.40 0.85 13.17
CA MET A 429 3.01 1.98 13.88
C MET A 429 2.07 2.58 14.96
N THR A 430 1.16 1.76 15.51
CA THR A 430 0.22 2.13 16.57
C THR A 430 0.20 1.12 17.72
N SER A 431 -0.44 1.45 18.85
CA SER A 431 -0.69 0.52 19.97
C SER A 431 -1.74 -0.57 19.69
N LEU A 432 -2.30 -0.68 18.48
CA LEU A 432 -3.22 -1.75 18.11
C LEU A 432 -2.45 -3.00 17.64
N GLU A 433 -2.09 -3.87 18.59
CA GLU A 433 -1.48 -5.20 18.34
C GLU A 433 -2.25 -6.00 17.26
N LEU A 434 -1.53 -6.78 16.45
CA LEU A 434 -2.13 -7.52 15.32
C LEU A 434 -3.20 -8.53 15.75
N ASN A 435 -3.08 -9.16 16.93
CA ASN A 435 -4.14 -9.99 17.51
C ASN A 435 -5.42 -9.16 17.80
N SER A 436 -5.28 -7.92 18.27
CA SER A 436 -6.42 -7.03 18.50
C SER A 436 -7.04 -6.55 17.19
N TYR A 437 -6.24 -6.26 16.16
CA TYR A 437 -6.76 -5.94 14.82
C TYR A 437 -7.51 -7.12 14.16
N GLN A 438 -7.01 -8.35 14.29
CA GLN A 438 -7.70 -9.57 13.87
C GLN A 438 -9.04 -9.77 14.61
N ASN A 439 -9.08 -9.50 15.91
CA ASN A 439 -10.32 -9.54 16.70
C ASN A 439 -11.27 -8.41 16.28
N TRP A 440 -10.76 -7.22 15.96
CA TRP A 440 -11.53 -6.07 15.49
C TRP A 440 -12.24 -6.36 14.15
N LEU A 441 -11.54 -6.93 13.17
CA LEU A 441 -12.15 -7.32 11.89
C LEU A 441 -13.26 -8.37 12.09
N ASN A 442 -13.01 -9.40 12.92
CA ASN A 442 -14.04 -10.39 13.27
C ASN A 442 -15.22 -9.77 14.02
N GLN A 443 -14.99 -8.81 14.92
CA GLN A 443 -16.06 -8.07 15.60
C GLN A 443 -16.92 -7.29 14.61
N ARG A 444 -16.33 -6.57 13.64
CA ARG A 444 -17.12 -5.86 12.60
C ARG A 444 -17.90 -6.84 11.73
N ARG A 445 -17.31 -7.96 11.32
CA ARG A 445 -18.01 -9.03 10.57
C ARG A 445 -19.17 -9.67 11.34
N LEU A 446 -19.12 -9.69 12.67
CA LEU A 446 -20.20 -10.19 13.54
C LEU A 446 -21.29 -9.14 13.86
N LEU A 447 -21.05 -7.86 13.56
CA LEU A 447 -22.04 -6.79 13.67
C LEU A 447 -22.84 -6.61 12.37
N THR A 448 -22.20 -6.84 11.22
CA THR A 448 -22.86 -6.87 9.90
C THR A 448 -23.85 -8.03 9.80
N SER A 449 -24.92 -7.84 9.03
CA SER A 449 -25.85 -8.92 8.66
C SER A 449 -25.15 -10.08 7.95
N SER A 450 -25.54 -11.32 8.28
CA SER A 450 -25.10 -12.51 7.54
C SER A 450 -25.59 -12.45 6.10
N GLY A 451 -24.73 -12.76 5.12
CA GLY A 451 -25.04 -12.63 3.69
C GLY A 451 -24.51 -11.35 3.02
N THR A 452 -23.92 -10.42 3.78
CA THR A 452 -23.34 -9.18 3.24
C THR A 452 -21.87 -9.36 2.82
N PHE A 453 -21.53 -8.93 1.60
CA PHE A 453 -20.13 -8.93 1.12
C PHE A 453 -19.30 -7.96 1.97
N MET A 454 -18.20 -8.44 2.56
CA MET A 454 -17.32 -7.62 3.40
C MET A 454 -15.88 -7.56 2.88
N TRP A 455 -15.28 -6.37 2.91
CA TRP A 455 -13.88 -6.12 2.54
C TRP A 455 -13.19 -5.12 3.50
N THR A 456 -11.90 -4.87 3.29
CA THR A 456 -11.12 -3.92 4.10
C THR A 456 -10.02 -3.24 3.29
N TRP A 457 -9.53 -2.10 3.81
CA TRP A 457 -8.30 -1.45 3.35
C TRP A 457 -7.10 -1.98 4.13
N VAL A 458 -6.05 -2.38 3.41
CA VAL A 458 -4.73 -2.73 3.94
C VAL A 458 -3.84 -1.48 3.96
N GLN A 459 -3.19 -1.23 5.09
CA GLN A 459 -2.30 -0.09 5.29
C GLN A 459 -0.98 -0.29 4.53
N THR A 460 -0.70 0.54 3.53
CA THR A 460 0.59 0.57 2.81
C THR A 460 1.29 1.94 2.90
N HIS A 461 0.81 2.82 3.79
CA HIS A 461 1.23 4.21 3.94
C HIS A 461 1.39 4.63 5.42
N LEU A 462 1.95 5.82 5.64
CA LEU A 462 1.84 6.56 6.90
C LEU A 462 0.59 7.46 6.88
N PRO A 463 -0.35 7.32 7.82
CA PRO A 463 -1.42 8.31 8.01
C PRO A 463 -0.86 9.71 8.28
N GLU A 464 -1.54 10.77 7.82
CA GLU A 464 -1.06 12.16 7.86
C GLU A 464 -0.57 12.61 9.25
N SER A 465 -1.33 12.32 10.31
CA SER A 465 -0.96 12.68 11.68
C SER A 465 0.25 11.88 12.21
N LEU A 466 0.48 10.64 11.76
CA LEU A 466 1.73 9.93 12.04
C LEU A 466 2.89 10.48 11.22
N SER A 467 2.66 10.87 9.96
CA SER A 467 3.69 11.54 9.14
C SER A 467 4.17 12.83 9.80
N GLN A 468 3.24 13.66 10.29
CA GLN A 468 3.56 14.90 10.98
C GLN A 468 4.30 14.65 12.31
N VAL A 469 3.83 13.76 13.17
CA VAL A 469 4.47 13.50 14.48
C VAL A 469 5.84 12.82 14.35
N LEU A 470 6.01 11.92 13.38
CA LEU A 470 7.24 11.14 13.23
C LEU A 470 8.31 11.86 12.39
N TYR A 471 7.90 12.60 11.36
CA TYR A 471 8.80 13.18 10.35
C TYR A 471 8.76 14.71 10.26
N ASN A 472 7.77 15.37 10.87
CA ASN A 472 7.43 16.79 10.68
C ASN A 472 7.24 17.15 9.19
N ARG A 473 6.51 16.29 8.47
CA ARG A 473 6.15 16.46 7.06
C ARG A 473 4.73 15.94 6.80
N SER A 474 4.00 16.63 5.93
CA SER A 474 2.79 16.10 5.31
C SER A 474 3.11 14.90 4.41
N THR A 475 2.17 13.97 4.28
CA THR A 475 2.22 12.84 3.33
C THR A 475 2.30 13.26 1.87
N GLN A 476 2.04 14.53 1.53
CA GLN A 476 2.22 15.06 0.17
C GLN A 476 3.68 15.46 -0.14
N GLY A 477 4.57 15.48 0.86
CA GLY A 477 6.00 15.72 0.68
C GLY A 477 6.79 14.44 0.42
N SER A 478 7.95 14.56 -0.23
CA SER A 478 8.87 13.43 -0.45
C SER A 478 9.72 13.12 0.80
N PHE A 479 10.30 11.92 0.82
CA PHE A 479 11.11 11.39 1.94
C PHE A 479 12.52 11.01 1.49
N SER A 480 13.53 11.51 2.22
CA SER A 480 14.96 11.28 1.98
C SER A 480 15.47 9.94 2.54
N ASP A 481 14.80 9.45 3.57
CA ASP A 481 15.17 8.27 4.35
C ASP A 481 14.05 7.23 4.28
N PRO A 482 14.35 5.93 4.47
CA PRO A 482 13.32 4.89 4.50
C PRO A 482 12.21 5.23 5.50
N VAL A 483 10.95 5.12 5.07
CA VAL A 483 9.76 5.33 5.89
C VAL A 483 8.87 4.10 5.87
N GLY A 484 8.08 3.92 6.93
CA GLY A 484 7.22 2.73 7.09
C GLY A 484 5.92 2.78 6.26
N PRO A 485 5.12 1.70 6.27
CA PRO A 485 5.36 0.43 6.97
C PRO A 485 6.44 -0.45 6.31
N LEU A 486 6.91 -1.48 7.02
CA LEU A 486 7.78 -2.51 6.46
C LEU A 486 7.01 -3.42 5.49
N PRO A 487 7.65 -3.97 4.43
CA PRO A 487 7.06 -4.95 3.53
C PRO A 487 6.39 -6.12 4.26
N GLU A 488 7.09 -6.71 5.22
CA GLU A 488 6.58 -7.84 5.99
C GLU A 488 5.32 -7.53 6.81
N GLN A 489 5.11 -6.27 7.21
CA GLN A 489 3.90 -5.87 7.92
C GLN A 489 2.69 -5.80 6.97
N ILE A 490 2.88 -5.35 5.73
CA ILE A 490 1.85 -5.39 4.68
C ILE A 490 1.45 -6.85 4.42
N ARG A 491 2.43 -7.76 4.33
CA ARG A 491 2.20 -9.21 4.20
C ARG A 491 1.32 -9.76 5.33
N LEU A 492 1.62 -9.41 6.57
CA LEU A 492 0.80 -9.84 7.73
C LEU A 492 -0.62 -9.28 7.65
N LEU A 493 -0.81 -7.99 7.31
CA LEU A 493 -2.15 -7.41 7.18
C LEU A 493 -2.98 -8.06 6.06
N THR A 494 -2.40 -8.27 4.88
CA THR A 494 -3.08 -8.95 3.76
C THR A 494 -3.57 -10.34 4.16
N TYR A 495 -2.73 -11.13 4.83
CA TYR A 495 -3.13 -12.46 5.32
C TYR A 495 -4.17 -12.38 6.45
N ILE A 496 -4.04 -11.44 7.40
CA ILE A 496 -5.02 -11.24 8.49
C ILE A 496 -6.39 -10.84 7.93
N ALA A 497 -6.45 -10.00 6.90
CA ALA A 497 -7.70 -9.59 6.26
C ALA A 497 -8.44 -10.79 5.62
N VAL A 498 -7.74 -11.59 4.81
CA VAL A 498 -8.29 -12.82 4.22
C VAL A 498 -8.70 -13.83 5.31
N ALA A 499 -7.84 -14.03 6.31
CA ALA A 499 -8.07 -14.90 7.46
C ALA A 499 -9.21 -14.42 8.39
N SER A 500 -9.60 -13.15 8.30
CA SER A 500 -10.78 -12.59 8.99
C SER A 500 -12.06 -12.66 8.14
N GLY A 501 -11.99 -13.16 6.90
CA GLY A 501 -13.13 -13.42 6.03
C GLY A 501 -13.42 -12.37 4.97
N CYS A 502 -12.51 -11.42 4.71
CA CYS A 502 -12.70 -10.42 3.66
C CYS A 502 -12.76 -11.07 2.26
N ARG A 503 -13.79 -10.72 1.48
CA ARG A 503 -14.08 -11.23 0.13
C ARG A 503 -13.38 -10.45 -1.00
N GLY A 504 -12.68 -9.38 -0.66
CA GLY A 504 -11.84 -8.55 -1.53
C GLY A 504 -10.93 -7.65 -0.68
N LEU A 505 -9.92 -7.05 -1.30
CA LEU A 505 -8.92 -6.22 -0.63
C LEU A 505 -8.68 -4.91 -1.38
N GLY A 506 -8.71 -3.79 -0.65
CA GLY A 506 -8.17 -2.51 -1.11
C GLY A 506 -6.80 -2.24 -0.46
N TYR A 507 -5.90 -1.58 -1.16
CA TYR A 507 -4.60 -1.12 -0.65
C TYR A 507 -4.52 0.42 -0.71
N TRP A 508 -3.95 1.04 0.32
CA TRP A 508 -4.00 2.50 0.51
C TRP A 508 -2.61 3.08 0.85
N SER A 509 -1.98 3.85 -0.04
CA SER A 509 -2.30 4.14 -1.46
C SER A 509 -1.03 4.07 -2.33
N ASP A 510 -1.17 4.22 -3.66
CA ASP A 510 -0.03 4.07 -4.59
C ASP A 510 1.12 5.07 -4.36
N GLN A 511 0.84 6.25 -3.80
CA GLN A 511 1.82 7.30 -3.56
C GLN A 511 2.99 6.81 -2.70
N PHE A 512 2.68 6.02 -1.66
CA PHE A 512 3.66 5.39 -0.77
C PHE A 512 4.38 4.18 -1.37
N LEU A 513 4.09 3.80 -2.63
CA LEU A 513 4.79 2.78 -3.40
C LEU A 513 5.83 3.38 -4.37
N SER A 514 5.81 4.70 -4.55
CA SER A 514 6.76 5.43 -5.42
C SER A 514 8.13 5.65 -4.77
N ASP A 515 9.17 5.83 -5.58
CA ASP A 515 10.53 6.14 -5.11
C ASP A 515 10.59 7.44 -4.29
N SER A 516 9.72 8.42 -4.57
CA SER A 516 9.62 9.68 -3.82
C SER A 516 9.24 9.49 -2.33
N HIS A 517 8.68 8.33 -1.99
CA HIS A 517 8.31 7.91 -0.63
C HIS A 517 9.11 6.67 -0.17
N GLN A 518 10.22 6.35 -0.84
CA GLN A 518 11.04 5.16 -0.61
C GLN A 518 10.22 3.85 -0.70
N GLY A 519 9.24 3.78 -1.60
CA GLY A 519 8.17 2.76 -1.60
C GLY A 519 8.40 1.51 -2.45
N ARG A 520 9.53 1.39 -3.15
CA ARG A 520 9.78 0.31 -4.11
C ARG A 520 9.79 -1.09 -3.48
N ASP A 521 10.21 -1.22 -2.24
CA ASP A 521 10.16 -2.47 -1.47
C ASP A 521 8.70 -2.88 -1.17
N ARG A 522 7.86 -1.94 -0.75
CA ARG A 522 6.41 -2.13 -0.59
C ARG A 522 5.73 -2.50 -1.91
N LEU A 523 6.11 -1.88 -3.03
CA LEU A 523 5.59 -2.20 -4.36
C LEU A 523 5.90 -3.66 -4.75
N LEU A 524 7.17 -4.08 -4.61
CA LEU A 524 7.59 -5.45 -4.91
C LEU A 524 6.91 -6.48 -4.00
N GLN A 525 6.74 -6.16 -2.72
CA GLN A 525 5.99 -7.01 -1.78
C GLN A 525 4.51 -7.13 -2.16
N LEU A 526 3.87 -6.05 -2.60
CA LEU A 526 2.50 -6.08 -3.09
C LEU A 526 2.38 -6.88 -4.40
N ALA A 527 3.36 -6.77 -5.30
CA ALA A 527 3.42 -7.58 -6.52
C ALA A 527 3.50 -9.09 -6.22
N LEU A 528 4.35 -9.48 -5.25
CA LEU A 528 4.44 -10.85 -4.75
C LEU A 528 3.13 -11.32 -4.08
N LEU A 529 2.51 -10.48 -3.23
CA LEU A 529 1.22 -10.77 -2.60
C LEU A 529 0.09 -10.91 -3.62
N ASN A 530 0.08 -10.08 -4.67
CA ASN A 530 -0.92 -10.15 -5.73
C ASN A 530 -0.76 -11.42 -6.58
N LEU A 531 0.47 -11.94 -6.79
CA LEU A 531 0.69 -13.26 -7.38
C LEU A 531 0.19 -14.40 -6.46
N GLU A 532 0.48 -14.35 -5.15
CA GLU A 532 -0.03 -15.33 -4.18
C GLU A 532 -1.56 -15.33 -4.16
N LEU A 533 -2.19 -14.16 -4.04
CA LEU A 533 -3.64 -14.00 -4.07
C LEU A 533 -4.25 -14.44 -5.40
N LYS A 534 -3.59 -14.22 -6.54
CA LYS A 534 -4.02 -14.71 -7.86
C LYS A 534 -3.93 -16.24 -8.00
N MET A 535 -3.00 -16.88 -7.31
CA MET A 535 -2.97 -18.36 -7.20
C MET A 535 -4.08 -18.87 -6.28
N LEU A 536 -4.31 -18.22 -5.15
CA LEU A 536 -5.36 -18.60 -4.19
C LEU A 536 -6.78 -18.21 -4.65
N GLU A 537 -6.93 -17.30 -5.61
CA GLU A 537 -8.20 -16.75 -6.09
C GLU A 537 -9.32 -17.79 -6.30
N PRO A 538 -9.11 -18.97 -6.93
CA PRO A 538 -10.16 -19.98 -7.10
C PRO A 538 -10.68 -20.61 -5.79
N VAL A 539 -9.92 -20.49 -4.71
CA VAL A 539 -10.29 -20.92 -3.33
C VAL A 539 -10.92 -19.75 -2.57
N LEU A 540 -10.42 -18.53 -2.75
CA LEU A 540 -10.94 -17.33 -2.05
C LEU A 540 -12.36 -16.97 -2.51
N VAL A 541 -12.69 -17.14 -3.79
CA VAL A 541 -14.04 -16.87 -4.34
C VAL A 541 -15.05 -17.98 -4.07
N SER A 542 -14.62 -19.11 -3.51
CA SER A 542 -15.44 -20.31 -3.26
C SER A 542 -15.60 -20.66 -1.77
N ILE A 543 -15.16 -19.77 -0.88
CA ILE A 543 -15.34 -19.90 0.58
C ILE A 543 -16.84 -20.02 0.93
N THR A 544 -17.19 -21.04 1.71
CA THR A 544 -18.57 -21.31 2.17
C THR A 544 -18.79 -20.92 3.63
N ASP A 545 -17.79 -21.10 4.48
CA ASP A 545 -17.92 -21.00 5.94
C ASP A 545 -17.21 -19.75 6.50
N THR A 546 -17.45 -19.47 7.77
CA THR A 546 -16.71 -18.46 8.52
C THR A 546 -15.32 -18.99 8.92
N PRO A 547 -14.26 -18.15 8.90
CA PRO A 547 -12.94 -18.57 9.38
C PRO A 547 -12.93 -18.97 10.86
N VAL A 548 -12.36 -20.14 11.15
CA VAL A 548 -12.08 -20.64 12.51
C VAL A 548 -10.59 -20.47 12.79
N TRP A 549 -10.26 -19.73 13.84
CA TRP A 549 -8.87 -19.51 14.25
C TRP A 549 -8.39 -20.61 15.20
N LEU A 550 -7.20 -21.13 14.93
CA LEU A 550 -6.55 -22.24 15.61
C LEU A 550 -5.23 -21.77 16.22
N GLU A 551 -4.92 -22.24 17.42
CA GLU A 551 -3.59 -22.13 18.00
C GLU A 551 -2.66 -23.20 17.40
N THR A 552 -1.33 -23.02 17.50
CA THR A 552 -0.31 -23.94 16.97
C THR A 552 0.65 -24.39 18.08
N ASN A 553 1.68 -25.18 17.76
CA ASN A 553 2.78 -25.46 18.70
C ASN A 553 3.69 -24.26 18.98
N HIS A 554 3.51 -23.10 18.33
CA HIS A 554 4.29 -21.88 18.56
C HIS A 554 3.37 -20.73 19.03
N PRO A 555 3.61 -20.09 20.20
CA PRO A 555 2.68 -19.11 20.78
C PRO A 555 2.54 -17.84 19.93
N GLU A 556 3.52 -17.52 19.10
CA GLU A 556 3.49 -16.39 18.16
C GLU A 556 2.93 -16.75 16.77
N VAL A 557 2.35 -17.94 16.58
CA VAL A 557 1.77 -18.36 15.29
C VAL A 557 0.36 -18.91 15.49
N LYS A 558 -0.59 -18.39 14.72
CA LYS A 558 -1.98 -18.84 14.68
C LYS A 558 -2.38 -19.19 13.26
N ALA A 559 -3.34 -20.10 13.08
CA ALA A 559 -3.79 -20.52 11.77
C ALA A 559 -5.30 -20.34 11.61
N ALA A 560 -5.73 -19.65 10.55
CA ALA A 560 -7.15 -19.58 10.20
C ALA A 560 -7.51 -20.72 9.24
N ALA A 561 -8.43 -21.59 9.66
CA ALA A 561 -9.03 -22.63 8.83
C ALA A 561 -10.36 -22.12 8.24
N ILE A 562 -10.53 -22.28 6.93
CA ILE A 562 -11.62 -21.69 6.14
C ILE A 562 -12.13 -22.74 5.15
N ARG A 563 -13.42 -23.09 5.19
CA ARG A 563 -13.99 -24.05 4.23
C ARG A 563 -14.30 -23.37 2.91
N TYR A 564 -14.04 -24.08 1.81
CA TYR A 564 -14.46 -23.72 0.47
C TYR A 564 -15.11 -24.93 -0.20
N ASP A 565 -15.80 -24.71 -1.33
CA ASP A 565 -16.66 -25.71 -2.00
C ASP A 565 -16.03 -27.11 -2.21
N LYS A 566 -14.72 -27.18 -2.46
CA LYS A 566 -13.96 -28.42 -2.70
C LYS A 566 -12.96 -28.79 -1.59
N GLY A 567 -12.98 -28.14 -0.42
CA GLY A 567 -12.02 -28.46 0.65
C GLY A 567 -11.87 -27.45 1.78
N LEU A 568 -10.63 -27.28 2.25
CA LEU A 568 -10.28 -26.40 3.36
C LEU A 568 -8.98 -25.63 3.07
N LEU A 569 -9.01 -24.30 3.19
CA LEU A 569 -7.84 -23.43 3.22
C LEU A 569 -7.38 -23.26 4.67
N VAL A 570 -6.08 -23.33 4.93
CA VAL A 570 -5.46 -23.06 6.23
C VAL A 570 -4.33 -22.05 6.05
N LEU A 571 -4.46 -20.91 6.74
CA LEU A 571 -3.54 -19.78 6.68
C LEU A 571 -2.82 -19.61 8.03
N PRO A 572 -1.66 -20.27 8.26
CA PRO A 572 -0.78 -19.92 9.38
C PRO A 572 -0.14 -18.53 9.17
N ILE A 573 -0.18 -17.72 10.23
CA ILE A 573 0.22 -16.31 10.27
C ILE A 573 1.01 -16.05 11.55
N TRP A 574 2.13 -15.32 11.44
CA TRP A 574 2.89 -14.81 12.57
C TRP A 574 2.12 -13.67 13.28
N MET A 575 1.73 -13.92 14.52
CA MET A 575 0.94 -13.04 15.39
C MET A 575 1.74 -12.61 16.64
N GLY A 576 3.07 -12.64 16.56
CA GLY A 576 3.98 -12.28 17.66
C GLY A 576 3.87 -10.81 18.09
N SER A 577 4.13 -10.52 19.35
CA SER A 577 3.80 -9.21 19.94
C SER A 577 4.71 -8.08 19.43
N GLY A 578 4.13 -6.89 19.22
CA GLY A 578 4.81 -5.73 18.65
C GLY A 578 5.11 -5.84 17.15
N SER A 579 4.59 -6.86 16.44
CA SER A 579 4.84 -7.03 14.99
C SER A 579 4.27 -5.88 14.15
N GLN A 580 3.29 -5.11 14.66
CA GLN A 580 2.81 -3.87 14.06
C GLN A 580 3.81 -2.70 14.16
N PHE A 581 4.87 -2.84 14.96
CA PHE A 581 6.01 -1.92 15.01
C PHE A 581 7.21 -2.50 14.23
N VAL A 582 7.68 -3.68 14.64
CA VAL A 582 8.74 -4.46 13.99
C VAL A 582 8.45 -5.96 14.17
N PRO A 583 8.22 -6.73 13.08
CA PRO A 583 8.03 -8.17 13.15
C PRO A 583 9.17 -8.88 13.86
N GLY A 584 8.84 -9.96 14.59
CA GLY A 584 9.84 -10.89 15.12
C GLY A 584 10.56 -11.67 14.02
N GLN A 585 11.33 -12.70 14.40
CA GLN A 585 12.06 -13.57 13.46
C GLN A 585 11.18 -14.02 12.27
N GLY A 586 9.90 -14.33 12.53
CA GLY A 586 8.96 -14.68 11.46
C GLY A 586 9.40 -15.93 10.72
N SER A 587 9.85 -16.96 11.46
CA SER A 587 10.16 -18.28 10.93
C SER A 587 10.22 -19.31 12.05
N VAL A 588 9.63 -20.49 11.79
CA VAL A 588 9.55 -21.63 12.71
C VAL A 588 9.89 -22.91 11.93
N ALA A 589 10.70 -23.80 12.52
CA ALA A 589 10.94 -25.13 11.99
C ALA A 589 9.93 -26.12 12.61
N ASN A 590 9.38 -27.02 11.81
CA ASN A 590 8.37 -28.01 12.24
C ASN A 590 7.16 -27.38 12.97
N LEU A 591 6.55 -26.36 12.35
CA LEU A 591 5.30 -25.78 12.85
C LEU A 591 4.18 -26.82 12.75
N GLU A 592 3.55 -27.17 13.87
CA GLU A 592 2.44 -28.12 13.93
C GLU A 592 1.10 -27.40 14.07
N ILE A 593 0.14 -27.79 13.23
CA ILE A 593 -1.24 -27.28 13.24
C ILE A 593 -2.20 -28.46 13.33
N VAL A 594 -3.11 -28.49 14.31
CA VAL A 594 -4.17 -29.51 14.39
C VAL A 594 -5.44 -28.95 13.75
N VAL A 595 -5.74 -29.43 12.55
CA VAL A 595 -6.81 -28.91 11.71
C VAL A 595 -8.07 -29.78 11.87
N PRO A 596 -9.20 -29.22 12.34
CA PRO A 596 -10.44 -29.96 12.52
C PRO A 596 -11.12 -30.25 11.18
N GLN A 597 -11.93 -31.32 11.13
CA GLN A 597 -12.85 -31.64 10.02
C GLN A 597 -12.24 -31.70 8.60
N VAL A 598 -10.94 -31.98 8.47
CA VAL A 598 -10.29 -32.21 7.17
C VAL A 598 -10.88 -33.46 6.47
N PRO A 599 -11.44 -33.34 5.25
CA PRO A 599 -12.03 -34.46 4.52
C PRO A 599 -11.06 -35.63 4.32
N ASN A 600 -11.58 -36.87 4.31
CA ASN A 600 -10.73 -38.07 4.26
C ASN A 600 -9.98 -38.25 2.93
N SER A 601 -10.48 -37.68 1.83
CA SER A 601 -9.87 -37.71 0.50
C SER A 601 -9.02 -36.47 0.17
N ALA A 602 -8.92 -35.48 1.06
CA ALA A 602 -8.22 -34.23 0.79
C ALA A 602 -6.74 -34.30 1.19
N GLN A 603 -5.85 -34.01 0.25
CA GLN A 603 -4.40 -33.92 0.48
C GLN A 603 -3.99 -32.46 0.73
N PRO A 604 -3.04 -32.18 1.63
CA PRO A 604 -2.52 -30.83 1.87
C PRO A 604 -1.48 -30.43 0.80
N TRP A 605 -1.67 -29.24 0.24
CA TRP A 605 -0.73 -28.59 -0.68
C TRP A 605 -0.41 -27.19 -0.19
N GLU A 606 0.87 -26.88 -0.01
CA GLU A 606 1.32 -25.52 0.25
C GLU A 606 1.55 -24.79 -1.07
N ILE A 607 0.99 -23.59 -1.18
CA ILE A 607 0.82 -22.84 -2.43
C ILE A 607 1.56 -21.50 -2.35
N GLY A 608 2.51 -21.26 -3.26
CA GLY A 608 3.19 -19.98 -3.45
C GLY A 608 3.78 -19.86 -4.86
N PRO A 609 4.12 -18.62 -5.31
CA PRO A 609 4.47 -18.36 -6.71
C PRO A 609 5.81 -18.97 -7.15
N GLY A 610 6.75 -19.17 -6.22
CA GLY A 610 7.99 -19.92 -6.50
C GLY A 610 7.94 -21.41 -6.11
N GLN A 611 6.89 -21.89 -5.43
CA GLN A 611 6.79 -23.28 -5.00
C GLN A 611 5.35 -23.73 -4.73
N VAL A 612 4.99 -24.88 -5.30
CA VAL A 612 3.85 -25.70 -4.85
C VAL A 612 4.41 -27.01 -4.32
N ARG A 613 4.14 -27.37 -3.06
CA ARG A 613 4.57 -28.66 -2.47
C ARG A 613 3.41 -29.41 -1.83
N SER A 614 3.35 -30.73 -2.04
CA SER A 614 2.50 -31.59 -1.21
C SER A 614 3.13 -31.68 0.18
N LEU A 615 2.29 -31.57 1.21
CA LEU A 615 2.67 -31.84 2.60
C LEU A 615 2.12 -33.21 3.08
N GLN A 616 1.68 -34.08 2.16
CA GLN A 616 1.13 -35.40 2.48
C GLN A 616 2.07 -36.29 3.35
N PRO A 617 3.41 -36.26 3.18
CA PRO A 617 4.32 -36.98 4.09
C PRO A 617 4.37 -36.44 5.53
N ASN A 618 3.84 -35.23 5.76
CA ASN A 618 3.85 -34.54 7.05
C ASN A 618 2.45 -34.54 7.73
N LEU A 619 1.54 -35.39 7.25
CA LEU A 619 0.16 -35.50 7.72
C LEU A 619 0.00 -36.66 8.71
N SER A 620 -0.71 -36.44 9.83
CA SER A 620 -1.14 -37.51 10.75
C SER A 620 -2.54 -37.24 11.32
N ARG A 621 -3.30 -38.29 11.63
CA ARG A 621 -4.61 -38.18 12.32
C ARG A 621 -4.38 -38.21 13.83
N VAL A 622 -5.04 -37.32 14.55
CA VAL A 622 -4.89 -37.13 16.00
C VAL A 622 -6.24 -36.86 16.65
N LEU A 623 -6.32 -36.92 17.99
CA LEU A 623 -7.51 -36.47 18.70
C LEU A 623 -7.79 -34.99 18.37
N GLY A 624 -9.04 -34.67 18.05
CA GLY A 624 -9.47 -33.32 17.64
C GLY A 624 -9.34 -33.00 16.14
N GLY A 625 -8.61 -33.79 15.34
CA GLY A 625 -8.54 -33.56 13.89
C GLY A 625 -7.35 -34.18 13.19
N THR A 626 -6.70 -33.39 12.34
CA THR A 626 -5.58 -33.84 11.50
C THR A 626 -4.40 -32.91 11.73
N ARG A 627 -3.30 -33.45 12.26
CA ARG A 627 -2.06 -32.71 12.44
C ARG A 627 -1.35 -32.61 11.09
N ILE A 628 -1.00 -31.40 10.71
CA ILE A 628 -0.10 -31.11 9.60
C ILE A 628 1.15 -30.42 10.15
N VAL A 629 2.33 -30.85 9.69
CA VAL A 629 3.61 -30.25 10.07
C VAL A 629 4.19 -29.51 8.86
N LEU A 630 4.49 -28.22 9.01
CA LEU A 630 5.26 -27.46 8.04
C LEU A 630 6.73 -27.56 8.43
N PRO A 631 7.60 -28.22 7.64
CA PRO A 631 9.02 -28.38 8.01
C PRO A 631 9.73 -27.03 8.19
N GLU A 632 9.30 -26.04 7.42
CA GLU A 632 9.80 -24.67 7.43
C GLU A 632 8.61 -23.73 7.20
N PHE A 633 8.35 -22.86 8.16
CA PHE A 633 7.40 -21.75 8.12
C PHE A 633 8.16 -20.41 8.08
N ASP A 634 7.60 -19.43 7.38
CA ASP A 634 8.07 -18.03 7.34
C ASP A 634 7.07 -17.14 8.08
N LEU A 635 6.85 -15.87 7.71
CA LEU A 635 5.81 -15.04 8.35
C LEU A 635 4.38 -15.49 8.10
N THR A 636 4.11 -16.04 6.91
CA THR A 636 2.81 -16.61 6.54
C THR A 636 3.01 -17.76 5.57
N SER A 637 2.03 -18.65 5.48
CA SER A 637 1.93 -19.67 4.42
C SER A 637 0.46 -19.92 4.08
N ALA A 638 0.20 -20.56 2.94
CA ALA A 638 -1.14 -20.92 2.48
C ALA A 638 -1.19 -22.41 2.13
N ILE A 639 -1.93 -23.17 2.94
CA ILE A 639 -2.09 -24.63 2.80
C ILE A 639 -3.51 -24.89 2.32
N VAL A 640 -3.69 -25.58 1.20
CA VAL A 640 -5.02 -26.01 0.74
C VAL A 640 -5.12 -27.52 0.81
N PHE A 641 -6.10 -27.99 1.57
CA PHE A 641 -6.56 -29.37 1.57
C PHE A 641 -7.58 -29.56 0.44
N THR A 642 -7.22 -30.34 -0.58
CA THR A 642 -8.10 -30.60 -1.73
C THR A 642 -8.04 -32.05 -2.20
N SER A 643 -9.15 -32.54 -2.75
CA SER A 643 -9.25 -33.83 -3.45
C SER A 643 -9.23 -33.67 -4.98
N ASP A 644 -9.20 -32.45 -5.52
CA ASP A 644 -9.20 -32.16 -6.97
C ASP A 644 -7.78 -32.29 -7.56
N LEU A 645 -7.32 -33.54 -7.58
CA LEU A 645 -6.01 -33.98 -8.11
C LEU A 645 -6.10 -34.44 -9.57
N SER A 646 -7.18 -34.07 -10.27
CA SER A 646 -7.42 -34.45 -11.66
C SER A 646 -6.41 -33.77 -12.62
N PRO A 647 -6.19 -34.27 -13.85
CA PRO A 647 -5.30 -33.64 -14.82
C PRO A 647 -5.68 -32.20 -15.20
N THR A 648 -6.96 -31.84 -15.04
CA THR A 648 -7.51 -30.48 -15.21
C THR A 648 -7.80 -29.79 -13.87
N GLY A 649 -7.37 -30.39 -12.77
CA GLY A 649 -7.68 -30.01 -11.39
C GLY A 649 -6.85 -28.85 -10.86
N ILE A 650 -7.28 -28.32 -9.73
CA ILE A 650 -6.70 -27.10 -9.14
C ILE A 650 -5.21 -27.24 -8.82
N VAL A 651 -4.74 -28.44 -8.45
CA VAL A 651 -3.33 -28.71 -8.14
C VAL A 651 -2.44 -28.61 -9.38
N VAL A 652 -2.87 -29.13 -10.53
CA VAL A 652 -2.11 -29.02 -11.78
C VAL A 652 -2.01 -27.55 -12.19
N ARG A 653 -3.13 -26.82 -12.15
CA ARG A 653 -3.18 -25.37 -12.40
C ARG A 653 -2.23 -24.58 -11.50
N TRP A 654 -2.10 -24.92 -10.21
CA TRP A 654 -1.12 -24.27 -9.34
C TRP A 654 0.32 -24.59 -9.72
N GLN A 655 0.63 -25.82 -10.11
CA GLN A 655 1.98 -26.19 -10.57
C GLN A 655 2.35 -25.49 -11.89
N ASP A 656 1.41 -25.33 -12.82
CA ASP A 656 1.62 -24.54 -14.04
C ASP A 656 1.77 -23.05 -13.75
N ASN A 657 0.95 -22.47 -12.86
CA ASN A 657 1.12 -21.10 -12.40
C ASN A 657 2.50 -20.88 -11.75
N ALA A 658 2.98 -21.82 -10.92
CA ALA A 658 4.31 -21.72 -10.30
C ALA A 658 5.46 -21.88 -11.32
N ARG A 659 5.28 -22.68 -12.39
CA ARG A 659 6.21 -22.73 -13.52
C ARG A 659 6.24 -21.41 -14.29
N ALA A 660 5.07 -20.82 -14.57
CA ALA A 660 4.93 -19.60 -15.36
C ALA A 660 5.35 -18.33 -14.59
N TYR A 661 5.05 -18.24 -13.28
CA TYR A 661 5.35 -17.07 -12.45
C TYR A 661 6.70 -17.18 -11.73
N GLY A 662 7.28 -18.38 -11.64
CA GLY A 662 8.57 -18.63 -10.99
C GLY A 662 9.68 -17.63 -11.36
N PRO A 663 9.94 -17.34 -12.66
CA PRO A 663 10.95 -16.34 -13.06
C PRO A 663 10.68 -14.97 -12.45
N THR A 664 9.50 -14.39 -12.71
CA THR A 664 9.09 -13.06 -12.24
C THR A 664 9.05 -12.97 -10.71
N ALA A 665 8.50 -13.97 -10.04
CA ALA A 665 8.41 -14.01 -8.59
C ALA A 665 9.78 -14.15 -7.93
N SER A 666 10.69 -14.94 -8.52
CA SER A 666 12.07 -15.02 -8.04
C SER A 666 12.82 -13.70 -8.21
N GLN A 667 12.63 -13.00 -9.34
CA GLN A 667 13.22 -11.70 -9.60
C GLN A 667 12.74 -10.66 -8.59
N TRP A 668 11.42 -10.48 -8.42
CA TRP A 668 10.88 -9.53 -7.44
C TRP A 668 11.25 -9.86 -5.99
N ALA A 669 11.39 -11.14 -5.64
CA ALA A 669 11.88 -11.54 -4.32
C ALA A 669 13.35 -11.18 -4.11
N MET A 670 14.21 -11.32 -5.15
CA MET A 670 15.61 -10.89 -5.09
C MET A 670 15.72 -9.37 -5.00
N ASP A 671 14.95 -8.62 -5.80
CA ASP A 671 14.93 -7.16 -5.78
C ASP A 671 14.46 -6.61 -4.41
N LEU A 672 13.43 -7.23 -3.83
CA LEU A 672 12.94 -6.91 -2.48
C LEU A 672 14.03 -7.18 -1.43
N ALA A 673 14.70 -8.33 -1.50
CA ALA A 673 15.78 -8.67 -0.59
C ALA A 673 16.98 -7.70 -0.73
N ALA A 674 17.35 -7.30 -1.94
CA ALA A 674 18.43 -6.34 -2.17
C ALA A 674 18.12 -4.97 -1.57
N LEU A 675 16.91 -4.44 -1.78
CA LEU A 675 16.47 -3.16 -1.21
C LEU A 675 16.39 -3.21 0.32
N GLN A 676 15.83 -4.27 0.90
CA GLN A 676 15.77 -4.44 2.35
C GLN A 676 17.17 -4.62 2.98
N ILE A 677 18.10 -5.33 2.33
CA ILE A 677 19.51 -5.37 2.76
C ILE A 677 20.10 -3.96 2.82
N GLN A 678 19.89 -3.15 1.77
CA GLN A 678 20.42 -1.78 1.70
C GLN A 678 19.81 -0.86 2.78
N GLN A 679 18.49 -0.87 2.94
CA GLN A 679 17.78 -0.03 3.91
C GLN A 679 18.12 -0.41 5.36
N VAL A 680 18.16 -1.72 5.67
CA VAL A 680 18.51 -2.21 7.01
C VAL A 680 19.99 -1.98 7.32
N ALA A 681 20.89 -2.12 6.34
CA ALA A 681 22.31 -1.78 6.53
C ALA A 681 22.51 -0.29 6.85
N LYS A 682 21.83 0.63 6.13
CA LYS A 682 21.88 2.07 6.43
C LYS A 682 21.47 2.36 7.87
N ILE A 683 20.28 1.92 8.29
CA ILE A 683 19.76 2.25 9.63
C ILE A 683 20.55 1.54 10.73
N HIS A 684 21.05 0.33 10.51
CA HIS A 684 21.99 -0.33 11.44
C HIS A 684 23.29 0.49 11.60
N GLN A 685 23.85 1.01 10.50
CA GLN A 685 25.02 1.90 10.54
C GLN A 685 24.70 3.23 11.25
N ASP A 686 23.57 3.87 10.95
CA ASP A 686 23.15 5.13 11.59
C ASP A 686 23.03 4.97 13.13
N LEU A 687 22.50 3.82 13.59
CA LEU A 687 22.35 3.49 15.01
C LEU A 687 23.69 3.23 15.73
N GLU A 688 24.62 2.50 15.10
CA GLU A 688 25.91 2.15 15.73
C GLU A 688 26.99 3.23 15.57
N PHE A 689 27.07 3.91 14.43
CA PHE A 689 28.11 4.88 14.11
C PHE A 689 28.03 6.12 15.01
N GLN A 690 26.81 6.60 15.30
CA GLN A 690 26.61 7.75 16.19
C GLN A 690 26.80 7.41 17.67
N GLY A 691 26.94 6.14 18.04
CA GLY A 691 27.03 5.68 19.44
C GLY A 691 25.79 5.93 20.30
N ILE A 692 24.66 6.30 19.67
CA ILE A 692 23.41 6.66 20.36
C ILE A 692 22.63 5.43 20.83
N ALA A 693 22.79 4.29 20.14
CA ALA A 693 22.12 3.02 20.45
C ALA A 693 23.08 1.97 21.03
N PRO A 694 22.58 1.01 21.83
CA PRO A 694 23.33 -0.19 22.17
C PRO A 694 23.69 -0.98 20.91
N ARG A 695 24.97 -1.35 20.76
CA ARG A 695 25.45 -2.19 19.65
C ARG A 695 24.75 -3.56 19.63
N VAL A 696 24.63 -4.14 18.45
CA VAL A 696 24.12 -5.49 18.20
C VAL A 696 25.28 -6.35 17.68
N PRO A 697 25.98 -7.12 18.54
CA PRO A 697 27.23 -7.81 18.17
C PRO A 697 27.12 -8.72 16.95
N ASP A 698 25.97 -9.37 16.75
CA ASP A 698 25.70 -10.25 15.61
C ASP A 698 25.26 -9.50 14.35
N GLY A 699 25.01 -8.19 14.39
CA GLY A 699 24.51 -7.40 13.27
C GLY A 699 25.35 -7.54 11.98
N PRO A 700 26.69 -7.41 12.03
CA PRO A 700 27.54 -7.67 10.89
C PRO A 700 27.48 -9.12 10.37
N SER A 701 27.17 -10.10 11.22
CA SER A 701 26.98 -11.50 10.81
C SER A 701 25.62 -11.73 10.16
N LEU A 702 24.56 -11.10 10.69
CA LEU A 702 23.20 -11.13 10.12
C LEU A 702 23.17 -10.48 8.73
N LEU A 703 23.83 -9.32 8.55
CA LEU A 703 23.95 -8.66 7.24
C LEU A 703 24.75 -9.49 6.23
N ARG A 704 25.84 -10.16 6.66
CA ARG A 704 26.58 -11.12 5.82
C ARG A 704 25.71 -12.30 5.41
N GLU A 705 24.93 -12.86 6.34
CA GLU A 705 24.04 -14.01 6.07
C GLU A 705 22.88 -13.64 5.11
N ALA A 706 22.31 -12.44 5.24
CA ALA A 706 21.34 -11.90 4.28
C ALA A 706 21.95 -11.79 2.88
N THR A 707 23.13 -11.19 2.78
CA THR A 707 23.88 -10.97 1.53
C THR A 707 24.27 -12.30 0.88
N ARG A 708 24.71 -13.30 1.67
CA ARG A 708 25.04 -14.65 1.21
C ARG A 708 23.82 -15.34 0.59
N ARG A 709 22.66 -15.28 1.24
CA ARG A 709 21.41 -15.87 0.72
C ARG A 709 20.90 -15.17 -0.53
N HIS A 710 21.02 -13.86 -0.61
CA HIS A 710 20.74 -13.11 -1.84
C HIS A 710 21.67 -13.52 -2.98
N ALA A 711 22.98 -13.70 -2.73
CA ALA A 711 23.92 -14.20 -3.74
C ALA A 711 23.60 -15.64 -4.20
N GLU A 712 23.19 -16.52 -3.28
CA GLU A 712 22.70 -17.87 -3.62
C GLU A 712 21.42 -17.82 -4.47
N ALA A 713 20.51 -16.88 -4.19
CA ALA A 713 19.30 -16.69 -4.98
C ALA A 713 19.64 -16.25 -6.42
N VAL A 714 20.51 -15.25 -6.57
CA VAL A 714 20.98 -14.76 -7.88
C VAL A 714 21.67 -15.88 -8.68
N GLN A 715 22.48 -16.72 -8.03
CA GLN A 715 23.11 -17.84 -8.72
C GLN A 715 22.13 -18.95 -9.10
N ALA A 716 21.12 -19.23 -8.27
CA ALA A 716 20.05 -20.17 -8.63
C ALA A 716 19.22 -19.66 -9.83
N ALA A 717 18.88 -18.37 -9.86
CA ALA A 717 18.16 -17.76 -10.99
C ALA A 717 18.97 -17.81 -12.30
N ARG A 718 20.29 -17.56 -12.24
CA ARG A 718 21.22 -17.72 -13.38
C ARG A 718 21.30 -19.16 -13.88
N ASN A 719 21.09 -20.14 -13.02
CA ASN A 719 21.04 -21.56 -13.37
C ASN A 719 19.65 -22.03 -13.84
N GLY A 720 18.63 -21.16 -13.86
CA GLY A 720 17.24 -21.50 -14.18
C GLY A 720 16.45 -22.16 -13.04
N ASP A 721 17.03 -22.30 -11.83
CA ASP A 721 16.30 -22.79 -10.65
C ASP A 721 15.61 -21.63 -9.93
N TYR A 722 14.53 -21.15 -10.55
CA TYR A 722 13.70 -20.07 -10.02
C TYR A 722 13.04 -20.41 -8.67
N ARG A 723 12.86 -21.70 -8.35
CA ARG A 723 12.33 -22.15 -7.07
C ARG A 723 13.33 -21.94 -5.95
N THR A 724 14.58 -22.39 -6.13
CA THR A 724 15.64 -22.13 -5.15
C THR A 724 15.96 -20.64 -5.07
N ALA A 725 15.89 -19.91 -6.19
CA ALA A 725 16.06 -18.45 -6.21
C ALA A 725 15.03 -17.74 -5.33
N TYR A 726 13.73 -17.97 -5.57
CA TYR A 726 12.65 -17.42 -4.75
C TYR A 726 12.82 -17.77 -3.27
N LEU A 727 13.06 -19.04 -2.94
CA LEU A 727 13.20 -19.48 -1.55
C LEU A 727 14.39 -18.85 -0.83
N GLN A 728 15.56 -18.75 -1.47
CA GLN A 728 16.73 -18.12 -0.84
C GLN A 728 16.58 -16.60 -0.73
N ALA A 729 15.89 -15.95 -1.68
CA ALA A 729 15.58 -14.53 -1.59
C ALA A 729 14.63 -14.23 -0.41
N THR A 730 13.54 -14.98 -0.24
CA THR A 730 12.66 -14.85 0.95
C THR A 730 13.41 -15.14 2.24
N ARG A 731 14.26 -16.18 2.27
CA ARG A 731 15.11 -16.51 3.44
C ARG A 731 16.14 -15.43 3.77
N ALA A 732 16.56 -14.61 2.82
CA ALA A 732 17.50 -13.50 3.06
C ALA A 732 16.91 -12.41 3.98
N LEU A 733 15.58 -12.27 4.03
CA LEU A 733 14.89 -11.32 4.92
C LEU A 733 14.91 -11.75 6.40
N ARG A 734 15.02 -13.05 6.71
CA ARG A 734 15.01 -13.55 8.10
C ARG A 734 16.10 -12.95 9.00
N PRO A 735 17.40 -12.95 8.63
CA PRO A 735 18.43 -12.30 9.44
C PRO A 735 18.24 -10.77 9.54
N LEU A 736 17.64 -10.13 8.54
CA LEU A 736 17.28 -8.70 8.63
C LEU A 736 16.20 -8.47 9.68
N ARG A 737 15.15 -9.30 9.71
CA ARG A 737 14.11 -9.24 10.76
C ARG A 737 14.69 -9.43 12.16
N ILE A 738 15.61 -10.38 12.34
CA ILE A 738 16.32 -10.55 13.62
C ILE A 738 17.06 -9.25 14.00
N LEU A 739 17.84 -8.67 13.08
CA LEU A 739 18.58 -7.43 13.33
C LEU A 739 17.69 -6.23 13.65
N MET A 740 16.64 -6.01 12.86
CA MET A 740 15.65 -4.96 13.09
C MET A 740 14.96 -5.14 14.45
N ARG A 741 14.59 -6.38 14.78
CA ARG A 741 13.91 -6.73 16.02
C ARG A 741 14.80 -6.53 17.24
N THR A 742 16.07 -6.96 17.20
CA THR A 742 17.02 -6.73 18.32
C THR A 742 17.25 -5.23 18.56
N HIS A 743 17.35 -4.42 17.51
CA HIS A 743 17.43 -2.96 17.65
C HIS A 743 16.16 -2.35 18.27
N TRP A 744 14.98 -2.84 17.88
CA TRP A 744 13.69 -2.39 18.44
C TRP A 744 13.49 -2.84 19.90
N GLU A 745 13.90 -4.06 20.25
CA GLU A 745 13.88 -4.57 21.63
C GLU A 745 14.90 -3.84 22.51
N ASN A 746 16.06 -3.45 21.97
CA ASN A 746 17.00 -2.57 22.67
C ASN A 746 16.41 -1.19 22.98
N ALA A 747 15.58 -0.61 22.08
CA ALA A 747 14.94 0.69 22.24
C ALA A 747 13.70 0.66 23.16
N THR A 748 12.98 -0.47 23.20
CA THR A 748 11.79 -0.64 24.05
C THR A 748 12.11 -1.17 25.45
N ARG A 749 13.30 -1.76 25.66
CA ARG A 749 13.75 -2.25 26.98
C ARG A 749 13.79 -1.12 28.02
N GLY A 750 12.95 -1.26 29.04
CA GLY A 750 12.83 -0.30 30.14
C GLY A 750 11.79 0.81 29.92
N MET A 751 11.13 0.87 28.75
CA MET A 751 9.89 1.65 28.60
C MET A 751 8.70 0.86 29.16
N TYR A 752 7.73 1.57 29.75
CA TYR A 752 6.49 0.96 30.24
C TYR A 752 5.53 0.53 29.12
N ASN A 753 5.64 1.15 27.94
CA ASN A 753 4.87 0.83 26.75
C ASN A 753 5.64 1.24 25.48
N SER A 754 5.51 0.47 24.39
CA SER A 754 6.28 0.69 23.16
C SER A 754 5.98 2.02 22.44
N THR A 755 4.81 2.62 22.68
CA THR A 755 4.43 3.96 22.24
C THR A 755 4.88 5.10 23.18
N GLY A 756 5.68 4.75 24.21
CA GLY A 756 6.17 5.68 25.23
C GLY A 756 7.04 6.80 24.67
N THR A 757 7.68 6.59 23.52
CA THR A 757 8.16 7.69 22.65
C THR A 757 7.46 7.56 21.29
N PRO A 758 7.22 8.66 20.55
CA PRO A 758 6.66 8.57 19.21
C PRO A 758 7.57 7.75 18.28
N TYR A 759 8.90 7.85 18.43
CA TYR A 759 9.87 7.27 17.50
C TYR A 759 10.20 5.78 17.73
N ALA A 760 9.64 5.13 18.76
CA ALA A 760 9.83 3.69 19.00
C ALA A 760 8.85 2.79 18.22
N VAL A 761 8.00 3.36 17.36
CA VAL A 761 6.94 2.62 16.64
C VAL A 761 7.36 2.00 15.30
N SER A 762 8.60 2.18 14.86
CA SER A 762 9.15 1.58 13.65
C SER A 762 10.66 1.43 13.75
N PHE A 763 11.24 0.44 13.07
CA PHE A 763 12.69 0.31 12.93
C PHE A 763 13.33 1.57 12.32
N TYR A 764 12.70 2.16 11.31
CA TYR A 764 13.21 3.34 10.60
C TYR A 764 13.21 4.62 11.46
N THR A 765 12.38 4.70 12.50
CA THR A 765 12.35 5.85 13.43
C THR A 765 13.31 5.69 14.61
N LEU A 766 13.97 4.54 14.79
CA LEU A 766 14.84 4.29 15.95
C LEU A 766 16.02 5.28 16.11
N PRO A 767 16.67 5.81 15.06
CA PRO A 767 17.68 6.85 15.26
C PRO A 767 17.13 8.07 16.02
N ARG A 768 15.93 8.53 15.66
CA ARG A 768 15.22 9.64 16.34
C ARG A 768 14.80 9.28 17.76
N HIS A 769 14.48 8.02 18.03
CA HIS A 769 14.24 7.54 19.40
C HIS A 769 15.50 7.71 20.26
N TRP A 770 16.67 7.30 19.77
CA TRP A 770 17.91 7.40 20.54
C TRP A 770 18.44 8.83 20.66
N GLU A 771 18.23 9.69 19.65
CA GLU A 771 18.44 11.15 19.77
C GLU A 771 17.57 11.73 20.89
N MET A 772 16.27 11.45 20.87
CA MET A 772 15.32 11.88 21.91
C MET A 772 15.67 11.31 23.28
N PHE A 773 16.15 10.07 23.37
CA PHE A 773 16.57 9.45 24.62
C PHE A 773 17.90 10.01 25.17
N ARG A 774 18.78 10.48 24.29
CA ARG A 774 19.96 11.28 24.67
C ARG A 774 19.55 12.64 25.24
N ASP A 775 18.56 13.32 24.65
CA ASP A 775 17.99 14.55 25.21
C ASP A 775 17.39 14.27 26.61
N LEU A 776 16.55 13.22 26.74
CA LEU A 776 15.95 12.82 28.01
C LEU A 776 16.96 12.51 29.13
N ARG A 777 18.20 12.17 28.80
CA ARG A 777 19.30 11.93 29.77
C ARG A 777 20.05 13.19 30.21
N THR A 778 19.93 14.30 29.47
CA THR A 778 20.64 15.57 29.75
C THR A 778 19.73 16.67 30.32
N HIS A 779 18.43 16.39 30.43
CA HIS A 779 17.41 17.33 30.87
C HIS A 779 16.84 16.96 32.25
N SER A 780 16.40 17.98 33.00
CA SER A 780 15.66 17.82 34.25
C SER A 780 14.15 17.75 34.00
N VAL A 781 13.45 16.88 34.74
CA VAL A 781 11.98 16.90 34.78
C VAL A 781 11.53 17.99 35.75
N GLY A 782 10.67 18.90 35.27
CA GLY A 782 10.08 19.98 36.04
C GLY A 782 8.89 19.54 36.89
N LEU A 783 8.17 20.53 37.44
CA LEU A 783 6.97 20.29 38.25
C LEU A 783 5.79 19.82 37.39
N ASN A 784 4.90 19.01 37.98
CA ASN A 784 3.61 18.67 37.37
C ASN A 784 2.74 19.92 37.22
N LEU A 785 2.28 20.20 36.01
CA LEU A 785 1.37 21.32 35.71
C LEU A 785 -0.11 20.99 35.95
N LEU A 786 -0.48 19.70 35.98
CA LEU A 786 -1.85 19.26 36.15
C LEU A 786 -2.24 19.23 37.64
N ARG A 787 -2.79 20.35 38.13
CA ARG A 787 -3.14 20.61 39.54
C ARG A 787 -4.09 19.60 40.23
N GLN A 788 -4.76 18.74 39.48
CA GLN A 788 -5.72 17.74 39.97
C GLN A 788 -5.45 16.36 39.35
N GLY A 789 -4.19 16.12 38.96
CA GLY A 789 -3.78 14.87 38.32
C GLY A 789 -3.64 13.70 39.31
N ASP A 790 -3.41 14.01 40.58
CA ASP A 790 -3.56 13.13 41.74
C ASP A 790 -5.03 12.79 42.08
N LEU A 791 -5.99 13.43 41.39
CA LEU A 791 -7.44 13.21 41.50
C LEU A 791 -8.06 13.53 42.88
N GLU A 792 -7.27 14.12 43.79
CA GLU A 792 -7.67 14.34 45.18
C GLU A 792 -8.58 15.56 45.34
N VAL A 793 -9.69 15.38 46.08
CA VAL A 793 -10.70 16.42 46.29
C VAL A 793 -10.42 17.15 47.60
N SER A 794 -9.48 18.12 47.61
CA SER A 794 -9.23 18.96 48.79
C SER A 794 -8.74 20.39 48.51
N ALA A 795 -9.45 21.34 49.12
CA ALA A 795 -9.06 22.69 49.49
C ALA A 795 -8.39 23.63 48.44
N LEU A 796 -9.20 24.51 47.84
CA LEU A 796 -8.76 25.79 47.27
C LEU A 796 -8.29 26.77 48.38
N ARG A 797 -7.16 26.50 49.06
CA ARG A 797 -6.54 27.40 50.04
C ARG A 797 -5.00 27.32 50.09
N ASP A 798 -4.34 27.89 49.09
CA ASP A 798 -3.04 28.54 49.30
C ASP A 798 -2.98 29.88 48.51
N PRO A 799 -2.96 31.05 49.18
CA PRO A 799 -2.84 32.34 48.53
C PRO A 799 -1.41 32.76 48.12
N GLN A 800 -0.36 31.98 48.46
CA GLN A 800 1.03 32.47 48.50
C GLN A 800 1.96 31.99 47.37
N ILE A 801 1.44 31.74 46.16
CA ILE A 801 2.27 31.71 44.95
C ILE A 801 1.79 32.77 43.95
N ARG A 802 2.34 33.99 44.07
CA ARG A 802 2.24 35.02 43.03
C ARG A 802 3.23 34.70 41.90
N VAL A 803 2.72 34.25 40.76
CA VAL A 803 3.50 34.18 39.52
C VAL A 803 3.68 35.62 38.98
N SER A 804 4.84 36.22 39.26
CA SER A 804 5.23 37.51 38.70
C SER A 804 5.56 37.35 37.21
N GLY A 805 4.69 37.83 36.32
CA GLY A 805 4.94 37.82 34.86
C GLY A 805 3.71 37.57 33.97
N ALA A 806 2.53 37.30 34.53
CA ALA A 806 1.29 37.18 33.76
C ALA A 806 0.55 38.54 33.69
N THR A 807 0.82 39.31 32.65
CA THR A 807 -0.02 40.45 32.24
C THR A 807 -0.90 40.04 31.07
N ASP A 808 -2.22 40.18 31.26
CA ASP A 808 -3.27 40.25 30.24
C ASP A 808 -3.11 39.32 29.02
N LEU A 809 -3.51 38.06 29.22
CA LEU A 809 -3.98 37.21 28.13
C LEU A 809 -5.50 37.31 28.07
N ASP A 810 -6.02 37.78 26.93
CA ASP A 810 -7.45 37.74 26.63
C ASP A 810 -8.00 36.31 26.72
N PRO A 811 -9.27 36.12 27.13
CA PRO A 811 -9.89 34.81 27.15
C PRO A 811 -10.06 34.28 25.72
N VAL A 812 -9.14 33.40 25.31
CA VAL A 812 -9.20 32.66 24.04
C VAL A 812 -10.59 32.03 23.91
N PRO A 813 -11.35 32.30 22.83
CA PRO A 813 -12.70 31.79 22.69
C PRO A 813 -12.68 30.26 22.70
N ALA A 814 -13.45 29.66 23.61
CA ALA A 814 -13.60 28.22 23.67
C ALA A 814 -14.13 27.72 22.32
N ILE A 815 -13.32 26.90 21.63
CA ILE A 815 -13.75 26.20 20.42
C ILE A 815 -14.96 25.34 20.84
N GLN A 816 -16.15 25.72 20.37
CA GLN A 816 -17.38 25.05 20.77
C GLN A 816 -17.30 23.57 20.33
N PRO A 817 -17.43 22.60 21.25
CA PRO A 817 -17.52 21.21 20.85
C PRO A 817 -18.78 21.03 20.00
N ALA A 818 -18.66 20.31 18.88
CA ALA A 818 -19.81 19.92 18.08
C ALA A 818 -20.84 19.21 18.99
N GLN A 819 -22.13 19.54 18.83
CA GLN A 819 -23.16 19.28 19.85
C GLN A 819 -23.29 17.80 20.24
N ALA A 820 -22.61 17.41 21.31
CA ALA A 820 -22.78 16.11 21.96
C ALA A 820 -24.17 16.04 22.61
N LYS A 821 -24.92 14.98 22.34
CA LYS A 821 -26.30 14.82 22.83
C LYS A 821 -26.30 14.55 24.34
N SER A 822 -26.64 15.58 25.12
CA SER A 822 -27.14 15.53 26.51
C SER A 822 -26.37 14.62 27.49
N GLY A 823 -25.17 15.05 27.90
CA GLY A 823 -24.38 14.42 28.99
C GLY A 823 -24.65 14.96 30.41
N GLU A 824 -25.70 15.77 30.60
CA GLU A 824 -25.88 16.67 31.76
C GLU A 824 -25.71 15.99 33.12
N ASN A 825 -26.37 14.84 33.33
CA ASN A 825 -26.30 14.07 34.59
C ASN A 825 -24.86 13.66 34.96
N PHE A 826 -24.01 13.29 33.99
CA PHE A 826 -22.64 12.87 34.29
C PHE A 826 -21.72 14.05 34.57
N GLN A 827 -21.93 15.18 33.89
CA GLN A 827 -21.17 16.40 34.18
C GLN A 827 -21.46 16.93 35.59
N GLN A 828 -22.72 16.84 36.07
CA GLN A 828 -23.07 17.20 37.45
C GLN A 828 -22.35 16.36 38.52
N PHE A 829 -22.01 15.08 38.27
CA PHE A 829 -21.34 14.24 39.26
C PHE A 829 -19.82 14.44 39.37
N VAL A 830 -19.16 14.94 38.31
CA VAL A 830 -17.69 15.04 38.24
C VAL A 830 -17.18 16.48 38.16
N SER A 831 -17.86 17.38 37.46
CA SER A 831 -17.43 18.80 37.33
C SER A 831 -17.25 19.51 38.69
N PRO A 832 -18.06 19.26 39.74
CA PRO A 832 -17.83 19.83 41.08
C PRO A 832 -16.59 19.28 41.81
N LYS A 833 -15.95 18.22 41.31
CA LYS A 833 -14.82 17.51 41.96
C LYS A 833 -13.52 17.59 41.15
N LEU A 834 -13.63 17.62 39.83
CA LEU A 834 -12.51 17.82 38.89
C LEU A 834 -12.79 19.01 37.94
N PRO A 835 -12.80 20.25 38.44
CA PRO A 835 -12.93 21.47 37.63
C PRO A 835 -12.14 21.48 36.31
N GLY A 836 -12.85 21.76 35.22
CA GLY A 836 -12.25 21.90 33.88
C GLY A 836 -11.95 20.58 33.15
N TRP A 837 -12.09 19.42 33.80
CA TRP A 837 -12.10 18.13 33.11
C TRP A 837 -13.43 17.95 32.36
N THR A 838 -13.39 17.36 31.18
CA THR A 838 -14.59 17.09 30.36
C THR A 838 -14.89 15.60 30.28
N ILE A 839 -16.18 15.28 30.14
CA ILE A 839 -16.67 13.90 29.96
C ILE A 839 -17.48 13.86 28.67
N GLU A 840 -17.17 12.85 27.87
CA GLU A 840 -17.83 12.53 26.60
C GLU A 840 -18.14 11.03 26.61
N TRP A 841 -19.32 10.63 26.17
CA TRP A 841 -19.67 9.22 26.00
C TRP A 841 -20.62 9.08 24.82
N ASP A 842 -20.63 7.90 24.23
CA ASP A 842 -21.49 7.59 23.10
C ASP A 842 -21.81 6.09 23.10
N SER A 843 -23.00 5.72 22.61
CA SER A 843 -23.49 4.35 22.67
C SER A 843 -24.60 4.11 21.63
N ILE A 844 -24.29 3.43 20.54
CA ILE A 844 -25.32 2.91 19.62
C ILE A 844 -26.25 1.91 20.32
N GLU A 845 -25.78 1.23 21.37
CA GLU A 845 -26.57 0.35 22.24
C GLU A 845 -26.98 1.04 23.57
N GLU A 846 -27.35 2.33 23.55
CA GLU A 846 -27.81 3.05 24.75
C GLU A 846 -28.98 2.34 25.46
N ASP A 847 -29.87 1.66 24.73
CA ASP A 847 -30.95 0.84 25.29
C ASP A 847 -30.44 -0.28 26.23
N ARG A 848 -29.20 -0.72 26.03
CA ARG A 848 -28.58 -1.88 26.70
C ARG A 848 -27.32 -1.55 27.50
N MET A 849 -26.75 -0.36 27.40
CA MET A 849 -25.46 -0.03 28.02
C MET A 849 -25.58 1.14 29.01
N THR A 850 -24.83 1.05 30.11
CA THR A 850 -24.68 2.13 31.09
C THR A 850 -23.20 2.49 31.22
N PRO A 851 -22.73 3.55 30.53
CA PRO A 851 -21.45 4.16 30.86
C PRO A 851 -21.54 4.83 32.23
N LYS A 852 -20.44 4.84 32.99
CA LYS A 852 -20.31 5.51 34.28
C LYS A 852 -18.90 6.05 34.46
N VAL A 853 -18.80 7.25 35.03
CA VAL A 853 -17.56 7.86 35.51
C VAL A 853 -17.74 8.17 37.00
N SER A 854 -16.73 7.87 37.81
CA SER A 854 -16.78 8.12 39.27
C SER A 854 -15.40 8.19 39.88
N LEU A 855 -15.21 9.07 40.88
CA LEU A 855 -14.08 8.95 41.81
C LEU A 855 -14.43 7.91 42.88
N VAL A 856 -13.52 6.96 43.13
CA VAL A 856 -13.69 5.85 44.08
C VAL A 856 -12.50 5.76 45.02
N SER A 857 -12.70 5.32 46.26
CA SER A 857 -11.61 5.26 47.24
C SER A 857 -10.60 4.14 46.95
N THR A 858 -9.32 4.50 46.89
CA THR A 858 -8.17 3.63 46.62
C THR A 858 -8.01 2.51 47.65
N ALA A 859 -8.42 2.75 48.90
CA ALA A 859 -8.44 1.74 49.97
C ALA A 859 -9.31 0.51 49.63
N LYS A 860 -10.28 0.64 48.70
CA LYS A 860 -11.08 -0.49 48.19
C LYS A 860 -10.45 -1.17 46.96
N LEU A 861 -9.36 -0.62 46.43
CA LEU A 861 -8.67 -1.07 45.22
C LEU A 861 -7.32 -1.72 45.51
N LEU A 862 -6.72 -1.53 46.69
CA LEU A 862 -5.49 -2.24 47.07
C LEU A 862 -5.70 -3.77 47.06
N PRO A 863 -4.70 -4.56 46.61
CA PRO A 863 -4.79 -6.02 46.64
C PRO A 863 -4.84 -6.52 48.09
N LYS A 864 -5.64 -7.57 48.33
CA LYS A 864 -5.58 -8.28 49.62
C LYS A 864 -4.19 -8.95 49.77
N PRO A 865 -3.62 -8.99 50.98
CA PRO A 865 -2.33 -9.65 51.19
C PRO A 865 -2.39 -11.12 50.75
N PRO A 866 -1.33 -11.66 50.13
CA PRO A 866 -1.35 -13.01 49.57
C PRO A 866 -1.49 -14.05 50.68
N GLN A 867 -2.45 -14.96 50.52
CA GLN A 867 -2.47 -16.19 51.31
C GLN A 867 -1.33 -17.11 50.84
N PRO A 868 -0.56 -17.74 51.75
CA PRO A 868 0.56 -18.58 51.37
C PRO A 868 0.07 -19.85 50.65
N LYS A 869 0.36 -19.95 49.35
CA LYS A 869 0.12 -21.17 48.57
C LYS A 869 1.34 -22.10 48.64
N THR A 870 1.15 -23.24 49.27
CA THR A 870 2.15 -24.34 49.30
C THR A 870 1.98 -25.25 48.08
N GLU A 871 2.60 -24.91 46.97
CA GLU A 871 2.83 -25.82 45.84
C GLU A 871 4.34 -25.85 45.53
N PRO A 872 4.97 -27.03 45.37
CA PRO A 872 6.40 -27.12 45.11
C PRO A 872 6.72 -26.75 43.65
N PRO A 873 7.79 -25.98 43.38
CA PRO A 873 8.12 -25.54 42.02
C PRO A 873 8.61 -26.69 41.14
N PHE A 874 7.97 -26.86 39.98
CA PHE A 874 8.37 -27.81 38.94
C PHE A 874 9.52 -27.22 38.12
N ARG A 875 10.75 -27.71 38.33
CA ARG A 875 11.94 -27.25 37.60
C ARG A 875 12.04 -27.87 36.22
N LEU A 876 12.48 -27.08 35.23
CA LEU A 876 12.81 -27.59 33.90
C LEU A 876 14.26 -28.13 33.84
N PRO A 877 14.59 -29.08 32.94
CA PRO A 877 15.88 -29.80 32.97
C PRO A 877 17.15 -29.00 32.63
N TYR A 878 17.08 -27.67 32.55
CA TYR A 878 18.22 -26.80 32.26
C TYR A 878 18.15 -25.43 32.97
N GLU A 879 17.54 -25.37 34.15
CA GLU A 879 17.68 -24.21 35.03
C GLU A 879 19.10 -24.17 35.65
N PRO A 880 19.82 -23.03 35.61
CA PRO A 880 21.11 -22.88 36.28
C PRO A 880 21.01 -23.13 37.79
N SER A 881 22.04 -23.76 38.37
CA SER A 881 22.03 -24.22 39.77
C SER A 881 22.14 -23.12 40.84
N ASP A 882 22.16 -21.84 40.45
CA ASP A 882 22.16 -20.68 41.35
C ASP A 882 21.16 -19.61 40.86
N THR A 883 19.96 -19.61 41.43
CA THR A 883 18.96 -18.56 41.20
C THR A 883 19.07 -17.40 42.19
N SER A 884 20.00 -17.45 43.16
CA SER A 884 20.12 -16.46 44.24
C SER A 884 20.80 -15.15 43.82
N ARG A 885 21.36 -15.10 42.61
CA ARG A 885 22.06 -13.93 42.03
C ARG A 885 21.21 -13.08 41.10
N PHE A 886 19.98 -13.47 40.83
CA PHE A 886 19.03 -12.66 40.07
C PHE A 886 18.15 -11.87 41.05
N PRO A 887 18.06 -10.53 40.94
CA PRO A 887 17.03 -9.77 41.64
C PRO A 887 15.65 -10.32 41.29
N ASP A 888 14.72 -10.32 42.25
CA ASP A 888 13.31 -10.58 41.93
C ASP A 888 12.86 -9.56 40.87
N PRO A 889 12.39 -9.98 39.68
CA PRO A 889 11.94 -9.07 38.62
C PRO A 889 10.68 -8.27 38.99
N ASN A 890 10.18 -8.39 40.22
CA ASN A 890 9.14 -7.55 40.81
C ASN A 890 9.67 -6.57 41.88
N ALA A 891 10.88 -6.74 42.42
CA ALA A 891 11.44 -5.89 43.47
C ALA A 891 11.70 -4.44 43.00
N ASP A 892 12.17 -4.27 41.76
CA ASP A 892 12.43 -2.95 41.15
C ASP A 892 11.18 -2.31 40.51
N LYS A 893 10.00 -2.97 40.57
CA LYS A 893 8.78 -2.36 40.07
C LYS A 893 8.33 -1.26 41.04
N PRO A 894 8.12 -0.01 40.58
CA PRO A 894 7.63 1.04 41.47
C PRO A 894 6.28 0.63 42.08
N GLN A 895 6.09 0.97 43.35
CA GLN A 895 4.80 0.86 44.02
C GLN A 895 3.90 2.03 43.58
N PRO A 896 2.58 1.81 43.37
CA PRO A 896 1.67 2.86 42.98
C PRO A 896 1.47 3.87 44.13
N LYS A 897 1.77 5.14 43.86
CA LYS A 897 1.54 6.25 44.79
C LYS A 897 0.08 6.74 44.70
N LEU A 898 -0.84 5.84 45.03
CA LEU A 898 -2.28 6.12 44.95
C LEU A 898 -2.70 7.22 45.94
N GLY A 899 -3.67 8.05 45.54
CA GLY A 899 -4.30 9.04 46.42
C GLY A 899 -5.23 8.38 47.46
N THR A 900 -6.14 9.15 48.07
CA THR A 900 -7.31 8.58 48.75
C THR A 900 -8.41 8.16 47.77
N THR A 901 -8.37 8.72 46.55
CA THR A 901 -9.32 8.52 45.45
C THR A 901 -8.65 8.26 44.10
N ALA A 902 -9.32 7.48 43.25
CA ALA A 902 -8.91 7.18 41.87
C ALA A 902 -10.10 7.27 40.90
N LEU A 903 -9.82 7.54 39.63
CA LEU A 903 -10.83 7.72 38.58
C LEU A 903 -11.23 6.37 38.00
N ARG A 904 -12.51 6.01 38.15
CA ARG A 904 -13.11 4.79 37.59
C ARG A 904 -13.97 5.12 36.37
N LEU A 905 -13.60 4.57 35.22
CA LEU A 905 -14.47 4.44 34.05
C LEU A 905 -15.08 3.04 34.06
N GLN A 906 -16.37 2.92 33.80
CA GLN A 906 -17.09 1.64 33.73
C GLN A 906 -18.11 1.67 32.57
N ILE A 907 -18.27 0.54 31.89
CA ILE A 907 -19.40 0.28 30.97
C ILE A 907 -19.99 -1.08 31.37
N GLU A 908 -21.25 -1.08 31.79
CA GLU A 908 -21.98 -2.29 32.20
C GLU A 908 -23.32 -2.44 31.45
N PRO A 909 -23.77 -3.68 31.17
CA PRO A 909 -25.03 -3.92 30.51
C PRO A 909 -26.23 -3.66 31.44
N LYS A 910 -27.22 -2.94 30.92
CA LYS A 910 -28.56 -2.80 31.51
C LYS A 910 -29.26 -4.16 31.52
N MET A 911 -29.94 -4.51 32.62
CA MET A 911 -30.77 -5.72 32.70
C MET A 911 -32.09 -5.57 31.95
N VAL A 912 -32.02 -5.46 30.62
CA VAL A 912 -33.19 -5.42 29.74
C VAL A 912 -33.87 -6.79 29.78
N LYS A 913 -35.11 -6.84 30.26
CA LYS A 913 -35.98 -8.03 30.16
C LYS A 913 -36.78 -7.97 28.86
N ASN A 914 -37.09 -9.14 28.29
CA ASN A 914 -38.09 -9.23 27.23
C ASN A 914 -39.52 -9.18 27.81
N GLU A 915 -40.54 -9.17 26.94
CA GLU A 915 -41.96 -9.16 27.28
C GLU A 915 -42.40 -10.31 28.22
N LYS A 916 -41.62 -11.40 28.27
CA LYS A 916 -41.85 -12.57 29.14
C LYS A 916 -41.02 -12.53 30.43
N GLY A 917 -40.42 -11.38 30.76
CA GLY A 917 -39.62 -11.16 31.97
C GLY A 917 -38.22 -11.78 31.96
N ILE A 918 -37.81 -12.42 30.86
CA ILE A 918 -36.51 -13.10 30.72
C ILE A 918 -35.43 -12.08 30.35
N PRO A 919 -34.25 -12.06 31.00
CA PRO A 919 -33.14 -11.20 30.59
C PRO A 919 -32.74 -11.42 29.13
N LYS A 920 -32.72 -10.34 28.34
CA LYS A 920 -32.24 -10.35 26.95
C LYS A 920 -30.72 -10.53 26.98
N PRO A 921 -30.15 -11.53 26.27
CA PRO A 921 -28.70 -11.73 26.29
C PRO A 921 -27.97 -10.52 25.68
N VAL A 922 -26.92 -10.09 26.37
CA VAL A 922 -26.02 -9.03 25.90
C VAL A 922 -25.27 -9.55 24.67
N ARG A 923 -25.11 -8.72 23.62
CA ARG A 923 -24.32 -9.10 22.45
C ARG A 923 -22.85 -9.35 22.86
N PRO A 924 -22.19 -10.39 22.31
CA PRO A 924 -20.79 -10.68 22.62
C PRO A 924 -19.81 -9.64 22.06
N THR A 925 -20.27 -8.85 21.07
CA THR A 925 -19.57 -7.73 20.44
C THR A 925 -20.44 -6.48 20.61
N LEU A 926 -19.82 -5.34 20.93
CA LEU A 926 -20.47 -4.04 20.98
C LEU A 926 -20.09 -3.17 19.78
N GLU A 927 -20.99 -2.24 19.47
CA GLU A 927 -20.82 -1.22 18.46
C GLU A 927 -20.79 0.18 19.10
N ARG A 928 -19.85 1.05 18.66
CA ARG A 928 -19.60 2.43 19.15
C ARG A 928 -20.18 2.70 20.54
N THR A 929 -19.59 2.04 21.55
CA THR A 929 -19.97 2.16 22.96
C THR A 929 -18.72 2.49 23.76
N TYR A 930 -18.57 3.75 24.17
CA TYR A 930 -17.41 4.23 24.90
C TYR A 930 -17.74 5.30 25.95
N VAL A 931 -16.81 5.49 26.88
CA VAL A 931 -16.78 6.64 27.80
C VAL A 931 -15.36 7.21 27.87
N LYS A 932 -15.24 8.53 27.74
CA LYS A 932 -14.01 9.30 27.65
C LYS A 932 -14.00 10.40 28.71
N VAL A 933 -12.84 10.64 29.29
CA VAL A 933 -12.58 11.69 30.30
C VAL A 933 -11.30 12.40 29.92
N THR A 934 -11.36 13.72 29.72
CA THR A 934 -10.25 14.53 29.21
C THR A 934 -9.85 15.61 30.23
N THR A 935 -8.55 15.84 30.40
CA THR A 935 -8.01 16.91 31.26
C THR A 935 -8.39 18.30 30.74
N PRO A 936 -8.27 19.36 31.57
CA PRO A 936 -8.08 20.71 31.07
C PRO A 936 -6.93 20.77 30.04
N THR A 937 -7.04 21.65 29.06
CA THR A 937 -5.95 21.94 28.12
C THR A 937 -4.88 22.79 28.79
N LEU A 938 -3.63 22.36 28.69
CA LEU A 938 -2.45 23.07 29.17
C LEU A 938 -1.81 23.85 28.01
N GLN A 939 -1.51 25.13 28.23
CA GLN A 939 -0.67 25.92 27.34
C GLN A 939 0.80 25.72 27.71
N LEU A 940 1.61 25.37 26.71
CA LEU A 940 3.03 25.10 26.80
C LEU A 940 3.77 25.80 25.65
N PRO A 941 5.10 25.98 25.73
CA PRO A 941 5.88 26.42 24.57
C PRO A 941 5.83 25.39 23.43
N SER A 942 5.66 25.86 22.20
CA SER A 942 5.77 25.02 20.99
C SER A 942 7.09 24.24 20.97
N ASN A 943 7.05 22.98 20.53
CA ASN A 943 8.19 22.05 20.48
C ASN A 943 8.89 21.79 21.83
N SER A 944 8.32 22.22 22.96
CA SER A 944 8.80 21.81 24.29
C SER A 944 8.60 20.31 24.49
N LEU A 945 9.53 19.67 25.21
CA LEU A 945 9.47 18.24 25.54
C LEU A 945 8.75 18.07 26.88
N VAL A 946 7.84 17.09 26.97
CA VAL A 946 7.10 16.76 28.20
C VAL A 946 7.16 15.27 28.53
N ARG A 947 7.10 14.96 29.83
CA ARG A 947 6.72 13.63 30.34
C ARG A 947 5.24 13.69 30.75
N ILE A 948 4.45 12.79 30.21
CA ILE A 948 3.10 12.46 30.69
C ILE A 948 3.24 11.10 31.40
N SER A 949 2.80 10.98 32.64
CA SER A 949 2.90 9.72 33.39
C SER A 949 1.73 9.51 34.33
N GLY A 950 1.48 8.28 34.74
CA GLY A 950 0.45 7.95 35.71
C GLY A 950 0.27 6.44 35.85
N TRP A 951 -0.86 6.04 36.44
CA TRP A 951 -1.17 4.64 36.73
C TRP A 951 -2.51 4.21 36.17
N TYR A 952 -2.63 2.93 35.84
CA TYR A 952 -3.91 2.31 35.47
C TYR A 952 -4.06 0.92 36.09
N ARG A 953 -5.30 0.44 36.24
CA ARG A 953 -5.62 -0.93 36.67
C ARG A 953 -6.90 -1.44 36.01
N ILE A 954 -6.88 -2.69 35.54
CA ILE A 954 -8.03 -3.35 34.90
C ILE A 954 -8.32 -4.63 35.72
N PRO A 955 -9.32 -4.65 36.61
CA PRO A 955 -9.54 -5.77 37.53
C PRO A 955 -10.06 -7.04 36.84
N LYS A 956 -10.68 -6.90 35.66
CA LYS A 956 -11.20 -7.99 34.82
C LYS A 956 -11.08 -7.56 33.36
N GLY A 957 -10.70 -8.50 32.48
CA GLY A 957 -10.48 -8.20 31.06
C GLY A 957 -11.72 -7.59 30.40
N ILE A 958 -11.48 -6.54 29.61
CA ILE A 958 -12.51 -5.78 28.91
C ILE A 958 -13.02 -6.61 27.73
N ARG A 959 -14.34 -6.62 27.52
CA ARG A 959 -15.02 -7.50 26.54
C ARG A 959 -15.88 -6.71 25.57
N GLY A 960 -16.25 -7.32 24.45
CA GLY A 960 -17.12 -6.70 23.44
C GLY A 960 -16.46 -5.64 22.55
N SER A 961 -15.22 -5.23 22.83
CA SER A 961 -14.41 -4.41 21.94
C SER A 961 -12.96 -4.90 21.95
N ALA A 962 -12.29 -4.84 20.80
CA ALA A 962 -10.85 -5.03 20.67
C ALA A 962 -10.04 -3.76 21.03
N GLU A 963 -10.70 -2.62 21.23
CA GLU A 963 -10.03 -1.33 21.46
C GLU A 963 -9.69 -1.10 22.94
N GLY A 964 -10.51 -1.58 23.88
CA GLY A 964 -10.19 -1.66 25.31
C GLY A 964 -10.14 -0.31 26.05
N ALA A 965 -9.33 -0.26 27.10
CA ALA A 965 -8.98 0.98 27.79
C ALA A 965 -7.76 1.63 27.12
N MET A 966 -7.71 2.96 27.10
CA MET A 966 -6.64 3.74 26.50
C MET A 966 -6.26 4.96 27.32
N VAL A 967 -5.02 5.40 27.15
CA VAL A 967 -4.52 6.72 27.57
C VAL A 967 -3.82 7.37 26.38
N PHE A 968 -4.24 8.56 25.98
CA PHE A 968 -3.62 9.28 24.87
C PHE A 968 -3.63 10.79 25.08
N ASP A 969 -2.87 11.50 24.25
CA ASP A 969 -2.63 12.94 24.36
C ASP A 969 -2.89 13.65 23.02
N THR A 970 -3.07 14.97 23.03
CA THR A 970 -3.35 15.73 21.79
C THR A 970 -2.19 15.77 20.79
N SER A 971 -0.95 15.55 21.22
CA SER A 971 0.23 15.58 20.34
C SER A 971 0.51 14.22 19.66
N GLY A 972 0.24 13.11 20.34
CA GLY A 972 0.41 11.74 19.81
C GLY A 972 -0.88 11.10 19.26
N GLY A 973 -2.05 11.54 19.73
CA GLY A 973 -3.35 10.99 19.37
C GLY A 973 -3.58 9.54 19.79
N GLU A 974 -4.76 9.00 19.46
CA GLU A 974 -5.16 7.62 19.77
C GLU A 974 -4.20 6.54 19.25
N MET A 975 -3.49 6.82 18.15
CA MET A 975 -2.55 5.88 17.52
C MET A 975 -1.29 5.67 18.36
N LEU A 976 -0.75 6.72 18.97
CA LEU A 976 0.43 6.66 19.85
C LEU A 976 0.06 6.58 21.34
N GLY A 977 -1.21 6.47 21.68
CA GLY A 977 -1.67 6.20 23.04
C GLY A 977 -1.22 4.84 23.58
N LEU A 978 -1.32 4.67 24.89
CA LEU A 978 -1.40 3.36 25.52
C LEU A 978 -2.76 2.72 25.20
N ARG A 979 -2.78 1.40 25.04
CA ARG A 979 -3.98 0.57 24.82
C ARG A 979 -3.86 -0.72 25.61
N GLN A 980 -4.90 -1.11 26.34
CA GLN A 980 -4.92 -2.38 27.09
C GLN A 980 -6.35 -2.95 27.22
N THR A 981 -6.47 -4.27 27.01
CA THR A 981 -7.72 -5.03 27.18
C THR A 981 -7.65 -6.07 28.31
N ALA A 982 -6.46 -6.63 28.57
CA ALA A 982 -6.25 -7.69 29.54
C ALA A 982 -6.33 -7.18 30.99
N ALA A 983 -6.74 -8.07 31.90
CA ALA A 983 -6.70 -7.79 33.34
C ALA A 983 -5.26 -7.64 33.84
N GLY A 984 -5.06 -6.80 34.85
CA GLY A 984 -3.76 -6.56 35.46
C GLY A 984 -3.88 -5.71 36.72
N GLU A 985 -2.86 -5.80 37.57
CA GLU A 985 -2.73 -4.96 38.75
C GLU A 985 -2.33 -3.52 38.40
N TRP A 986 -2.22 -2.65 39.40
CA TRP A 986 -1.77 -1.27 39.21
C TRP A 986 -0.44 -1.21 38.46
N THR A 987 -0.48 -0.68 37.25
CA THR A 987 0.62 -0.64 36.30
C THR A 987 0.89 0.81 35.91
N PRO A 988 2.15 1.28 35.94
CA PRO A 988 2.49 2.64 35.54
C PRO A 988 2.56 2.76 34.01
N PHE A 989 2.39 3.97 33.49
CA PHE A 989 2.64 4.31 32.08
C PHE A 989 3.44 5.60 31.97
N GLN A 990 4.19 5.76 30.87
CA GLN A 990 4.89 7.00 30.54
C GLN A 990 4.85 7.27 29.04
N LEU A 991 4.40 8.48 28.66
CA LEU A 991 4.41 8.99 27.30
C LEU A 991 5.28 10.25 27.26
N TYR A 992 6.30 10.26 26.44
CA TYR A 992 7.12 11.42 26.14
C TYR A 992 6.67 12.03 24.81
N ARG A 993 6.51 13.36 24.77
CA ARG A 993 5.97 14.10 23.63
C ARG A 993 6.70 15.42 23.43
N ARG A 994 6.83 15.84 22.17
CA ARG A 994 7.07 17.24 21.81
C ARG A 994 5.72 17.90 21.58
N VAL A 995 5.47 19.04 22.20
CA VAL A 995 4.21 19.79 22.03
C VAL A 995 4.15 20.37 20.61
N ASP A 996 2.95 20.44 20.04
CA ASP A 996 2.71 20.95 18.69
C ASP A 996 2.97 22.47 18.55
N GLU A 997 2.84 22.97 17.32
CA GLU A 997 3.05 24.39 17.01
C GLU A 997 2.05 25.33 17.71
N ARG A 998 0.90 24.81 18.16
CA ARG A 998 -0.13 25.54 18.90
C ARG A 998 0.22 25.68 20.39
N GLY A 999 1.13 24.84 20.89
CA GLY A 999 1.48 24.78 22.29
C GLY A 999 0.39 24.14 23.18
N LEU A 1000 -0.54 23.37 22.60
CA LEU A 1000 -1.75 22.92 23.30
C LEU A 1000 -1.71 21.42 23.63
N LEU A 1001 -1.70 21.10 24.93
CA LEU A 1001 -1.65 19.72 25.41
C LEU A 1001 -2.83 19.37 26.32
N ALA A 1002 -3.58 18.32 25.96
CA ALA A 1002 -4.56 17.67 26.84
C ALA A 1002 -4.39 16.15 26.81
N VAL A 1003 -4.76 15.47 27.90
CA VAL A 1003 -4.69 14.01 28.05
C VAL A 1003 -6.10 13.45 28.17
N SER A 1004 -6.37 12.34 27.48
CA SER A 1004 -7.65 11.63 27.44
C SER A 1004 -7.52 10.21 27.98
N TYR A 1005 -8.36 9.86 28.94
CA TYR A 1005 -8.67 8.50 29.35
C TYR A 1005 -9.91 8.01 28.61
N LEU A 1006 -9.87 6.81 28.05
CA LEU A 1006 -10.96 6.23 27.27
C LEU A 1006 -11.18 4.76 27.64
N LEU A 1007 -12.44 4.34 27.72
CA LEU A 1007 -12.85 2.94 27.84
C LEU A 1007 -13.83 2.61 26.72
N VAL A 1008 -13.50 1.62 25.89
CA VAL A 1008 -14.35 1.06 24.83
C VAL A 1008 -14.65 -0.40 25.15
N GLY A 1009 -15.93 -0.77 25.23
CA GLY A 1009 -16.37 -2.13 25.56
C GLY A 1009 -16.71 -2.36 27.03
N ILE A 1010 -17.30 -3.52 27.32
CA ILE A 1010 -17.84 -3.91 28.65
C ILE A 1010 -16.70 -4.21 29.62
N GLY A 1011 -16.65 -3.46 30.72
CA GLY A 1011 -15.64 -3.63 31.76
C GLY A 1011 -15.57 -2.43 32.70
N GLU A 1012 -14.47 -2.36 33.46
CA GLU A 1012 -14.08 -1.18 34.22
C GLU A 1012 -12.56 -1.02 34.18
N VAL A 1013 -12.10 0.22 34.31
CA VAL A 1013 -10.69 0.59 34.44
C VAL A 1013 -10.56 1.72 35.46
N TYR A 1014 -9.50 1.66 36.25
CA TYR A 1014 -9.11 2.71 37.19
C TYR A 1014 -7.88 3.44 36.66
N PHE A 1015 -7.79 4.75 36.89
CA PHE A 1015 -6.63 5.59 36.62
C PHE A 1015 -6.30 6.44 37.86
N ASP A 1016 -5.01 6.74 38.07
CA ASP A 1016 -4.53 7.52 39.22
C ASP A 1016 -3.19 8.23 38.93
N ASP A 1017 -2.86 9.25 39.73
CA ASP A 1017 -1.55 9.93 39.81
C ASP A 1017 -1.00 10.44 38.46
N LEU A 1018 -1.89 11.02 37.64
CA LEU A 1018 -1.58 11.64 36.35
C LEU A 1018 -0.69 12.88 36.51
N LYS A 1019 0.42 12.92 35.77
CA LYS A 1019 1.32 14.08 35.72
C LYS A 1019 1.58 14.49 34.29
N VAL A 1020 1.70 15.80 34.08
CA VAL A 1020 2.25 16.43 32.88
C VAL A 1020 3.38 17.35 33.32
N GLU A 1021 4.61 16.91 33.08
CA GLU A 1021 5.83 17.53 33.60
C GLU A 1021 6.71 17.98 32.42
N PRO A 1022 6.98 19.29 32.27
CA PRO A 1022 7.93 19.79 31.27
C PRO A 1022 9.33 19.24 31.50
N ILE A 1023 10.07 19.00 30.42
CA ILE A 1023 11.45 18.53 30.45
C ILE A 1023 12.33 19.67 29.97
N THR A 1024 13.03 20.29 30.91
CA THR A 1024 13.87 21.47 30.68
C THR A 1024 15.33 21.07 30.63
N GLN A 1025 16.13 21.76 29.81
CA GLN A 1025 17.58 21.61 29.84
C GLN A 1025 18.08 21.87 31.27
N TYR A 1026 19.04 21.06 31.73
CA TYR A 1026 19.67 21.28 33.02
C TYR A 1026 20.51 22.57 32.94
N ALA A 1027 19.91 23.68 33.36
CA ALA A 1027 20.66 24.85 33.76
C ALA A 1027 21.37 24.49 35.08
N PRO A 1028 22.72 24.40 35.13
CA PRO A 1028 23.40 24.35 36.42
C PRO A 1028 22.98 25.60 37.21
N PRO A 1029 22.76 25.50 38.53
CA PRO A 1029 22.35 26.64 39.32
C PRO A 1029 23.41 27.73 39.13
N VAL A 1030 23.00 28.88 38.59
CA VAL A 1030 23.87 30.05 38.43
C VAL A 1030 24.31 30.43 39.84
N GLY A 1031 25.54 30.05 40.19
CA GLY A 1031 26.12 30.30 41.50
C GLY A 1031 25.96 31.77 41.82
N THR A 1032 25.45 32.09 43.00
CA THR A 1032 25.09 33.45 43.38
C THR A 1032 26.33 34.34 43.34
N VAL A 1033 26.52 35.04 42.21
CA VAL A 1033 27.53 36.08 42.07
C VAL A 1033 27.12 37.18 43.03
N THR A 1034 27.70 37.15 44.23
CA THR A 1034 27.56 38.20 45.24
C THR A 1034 28.02 39.50 44.60
N ARG A 1035 27.04 40.33 44.22
CA ARG A 1035 27.25 41.59 43.52
C ARG A 1035 28.31 42.41 44.27
N PRO A 1036 29.46 42.74 43.65
CA PRO A 1036 30.47 43.56 44.30
C PRO A 1036 29.87 44.86 44.84
N ALA A 1037 30.37 45.31 45.98
CA ALA A 1037 29.92 46.57 46.58
C ALA A 1037 30.26 47.76 45.64
N PRO A 1038 29.46 48.83 45.63
CA PRO A 1038 29.75 50.01 44.81
C PRO A 1038 31.09 50.64 45.21
N ILE A 1039 31.95 50.90 44.21
CA ILE A 1039 33.23 51.59 44.41
C ILE A 1039 32.97 53.11 44.50
N PRO A 1040 33.52 53.83 45.50
CA PRO A 1040 33.39 55.29 45.59
C PRO A 1040 34.06 56.06 44.43
N ALA A 1041 33.63 57.29 44.22
CA ALA A 1041 34.16 58.20 43.20
C ALA A 1041 35.63 58.63 43.49
N PRO A 1042 36.41 59.03 42.47
CA PRO A 1042 37.88 59.08 42.55
C PRO A 1042 38.44 60.39 43.16
N GLY A 1043 39.64 60.27 43.75
CA GLY A 1043 40.46 61.42 44.16
C GLY A 1043 41.94 61.08 44.30
N SER A 1044 42.79 61.93 43.69
CA SER A 1044 44.23 62.15 43.98
C SER A 1044 45.23 60.98 43.93
N ALA A 1045 46.24 61.09 43.06
CA ALA A 1045 47.51 60.33 43.11
C ALA A 1045 48.50 60.97 44.14
N PRO A 1046 49.64 60.35 44.57
CA PRO A 1046 50.72 59.85 43.69
C PRO A 1046 51.56 58.59 44.13
N VAL A 1047 51.92 57.75 43.14
CA VAL A 1047 53.29 57.36 42.65
C VAL A 1047 54.53 57.69 43.55
N PRO A 1048 55.67 56.91 43.63
CA PRO A 1048 56.01 55.51 43.19
C PRO A 1048 56.87 54.62 44.15
N ALA A 1049 57.01 53.30 43.84
CA ALA A 1049 58.27 52.49 43.84
C ALA A 1049 58.00 51.15 43.10
N ARG A 1050 58.71 50.73 42.03
CA ARG A 1050 60.07 50.13 41.92
C ARG A 1050 60.29 48.87 42.78
N THR A 1051 60.79 47.72 42.28
CA THR A 1051 61.20 47.20 40.94
C THR A 1051 61.26 45.63 41.02
N THR A 1052 61.61 44.74 40.06
CA THR A 1052 62.31 44.76 38.74
C THR A 1052 62.02 43.44 37.97
N ALA A 1053 61.84 43.44 36.63
CA ALA A 1053 62.19 42.32 35.71
C ALA A 1053 61.92 42.65 34.21
N MET A 1054 62.86 42.29 33.33
CA MET A 1054 62.89 42.31 31.83
C MET A 1054 64.27 41.71 31.41
N PRO A 1055 64.59 41.33 30.15
CA PRO A 1055 63.89 41.55 28.85
C PRO A 1055 63.52 40.23 28.12
N GLY A 1056 62.90 40.22 26.92
CA GLY A 1056 62.41 41.31 26.06
C GLY A 1056 61.72 40.80 24.77
N ALA A 1057 61.26 41.74 23.93
CA ALA A 1057 60.72 41.52 22.57
C ALA A 1057 61.74 41.98 21.49
N PRO A 1058 61.50 41.86 20.16
CA PRO A 1058 60.49 42.65 19.40
C PRO A 1058 59.86 41.89 18.18
N PHE A 1059 58.90 42.38 17.36
CA PHE A 1059 57.87 43.44 17.42
C PHE A 1059 56.66 43.07 16.53
N ASN A 1060 55.58 43.85 16.57
CA ASN A 1060 54.38 43.76 15.69
C ASN A 1060 54.44 44.87 14.59
N PRO A 1061 53.44 45.07 13.68
CA PRO A 1061 52.27 45.90 14.03
C PRO A 1061 50.94 45.78 13.22
N SER A 1062 49.80 46.05 13.92
CA SER A 1062 48.57 46.77 13.44
C SER A 1062 47.74 46.25 12.23
N GLY A 1063 46.43 46.54 12.10
CA GLY A 1063 45.47 47.29 12.94
C GLY A 1063 44.02 47.09 12.41
N SER A 1064 42.99 46.97 13.27
CA SER A 1064 42.13 48.07 13.78
C SER A 1064 41.06 48.61 12.81
N GLY A 1065 39.77 48.38 13.10
CA GLY A 1065 38.63 49.02 12.42
C GLY A 1065 37.28 48.39 12.84
N SER A 1066 36.24 49.20 13.08
CA SER A 1066 34.94 48.74 13.60
C SER A 1066 33.77 49.67 13.25
N ILE A 1067 32.53 49.15 13.36
CA ILE A 1067 31.21 49.81 13.22
C ILE A 1067 30.65 49.84 11.78
N GLY A 1068 29.45 49.27 11.58
CA GLY A 1068 28.67 49.36 10.33
C GLY A 1068 27.62 48.24 10.14
N LEU A 1069 26.35 48.52 10.44
CA LEU A 1069 25.15 47.80 9.95
C LEU A 1069 24.53 48.68 8.83
N PRO A 1070 23.84 48.16 7.77
CA PRO A 1070 22.71 47.21 7.90
C PRO A 1070 22.45 46.16 6.76
N ILE A 1071 21.69 45.11 7.13
CA ILE A 1071 20.57 44.40 6.44
C ILE A 1071 20.56 44.21 4.88
N MET A 1072 20.21 42.98 4.45
CA MET A 1072 19.89 42.46 3.08
C MET A 1072 21.11 42.06 2.19
N PRO A 1073 20.92 41.25 1.12
CA PRO A 1073 20.75 39.80 1.25
C PRO A 1073 21.76 38.98 0.40
N PRO A 1074 22.05 37.71 0.75
CA PRO A 1074 22.97 36.88 -0.04
C PRO A 1074 22.31 36.37 -1.34
N THR A 1075 22.77 36.88 -2.48
CA THR A 1075 22.51 36.33 -3.81
C THR A 1075 23.09 34.92 -3.96
N ALA A 1076 22.52 34.08 -4.83
CA ALA A 1076 22.95 32.70 -5.02
C ALA A 1076 24.39 32.59 -5.59
N PRO A 1077 25.24 31.70 -5.05
CA PRO A 1077 26.52 31.34 -5.67
C PRO A 1077 26.33 30.36 -6.83
N THR A 1078 27.16 30.49 -7.86
CA THR A 1078 27.18 29.66 -9.07
C THR A 1078 27.77 28.26 -8.84
N LEU A 1079 27.43 27.33 -9.73
CA LEU A 1079 28.05 26.00 -9.80
C LEU A 1079 29.55 26.10 -10.16
N PRO A 1080 30.44 25.30 -9.52
CA PRO A 1080 31.79 25.08 -10.02
C PRO A 1080 31.79 24.09 -11.20
N GLU A 1081 32.78 24.23 -12.09
CA GLU A 1081 32.89 23.44 -13.34
C GLU A 1081 33.43 22.02 -13.11
N SER A 1082 33.20 21.14 -14.08
CA SER A 1082 33.65 19.74 -14.05
C SER A 1082 35.13 19.61 -14.47
N PRO A 1083 35.98 18.89 -13.71
CA PRO A 1083 37.37 18.64 -14.10
C PRO A 1083 37.46 17.58 -15.22
N ALA A 1084 38.37 17.79 -16.17
CA ALA A 1084 38.65 16.88 -17.29
C ALA A 1084 39.55 15.69 -16.87
N PRO A 1085 39.47 14.53 -17.58
CA PRO A 1085 40.19 13.31 -17.20
C PRO A 1085 41.67 13.31 -17.63
N MET A 1086 42.51 12.62 -16.84
CA MET A 1086 43.93 12.34 -17.10
C MET A 1086 44.22 10.83 -16.92
N PRO A 1087 45.31 10.28 -17.51
CA PRO A 1087 45.19 9.01 -18.26
C PRO A 1087 45.59 7.72 -17.53
N MET A 1088 45.09 6.61 -18.08
CA MET A 1088 45.51 5.23 -17.78
C MET A 1088 46.89 4.90 -18.40
N PRO A 1089 47.81 4.25 -17.67
CA PRO A 1089 48.99 3.61 -18.26
C PRO A 1089 48.64 2.22 -18.86
N VAL A 1090 49.32 1.86 -19.95
CA VAL A 1090 49.11 0.60 -20.70
C VAL A 1090 50.09 -0.49 -20.23
N ALA A 1091 49.66 -1.76 -20.26
CA ALA A 1091 50.47 -2.92 -19.88
C ALA A 1091 51.09 -3.65 -21.09
N ALA A 1092 52.32 -4.16 -20.92
CA ALA A 1092 53.03 -5.06 -21.84
C ALA A 1092 54.11 -5.89 -21.07
N PRO A 1093 54.64 -7.01 -21.62
CA PRO A 1093 54.85 -8.22 -20.80
C PRO A 1093 56.27 -8.82 -20.78
N THR A 1094 56.50 -9.81 -19.91
CA THR A 1094 57.47 -10.93 -20.11
C THR A 1094 57.27 -12.06 -19.10
N GLY A 1095 57.81 -13.25 -19.41
CA GLY A 1095 58.02 -14.40 -18.51
C GLY A 1095 59.28 -15.16 -18.99
N PRO A 1096 59.50 -16.45 -18.69
CA PRO A 1096 58.81 -17.37 -17.78
C PRO A 1096 59.75 -17.93 -16.67
N GLY A 1097 59.27 -18.82 -15.78
CA GLY A 1097 60.14 -19.50 -14.80
C GLY A 1097 59.50 -20.70 -14.08
N THR A 1098 60.21 -21.83 -14.03
CA THR A 1098 59.78 -23.10 -13.43
C THR A 1098 60.32 -23.31 -12.01
N ALA A 1099 59.54 -23.88 -11.10
CA ALA A 1099 59.99 -24.93 -10.15
C ALA A 1099 58.82 -25.59 -9.41
N ASN A 1100 58.95 -26.89 -9.15
CA ASN A 1100 58.20 -27.67 -8.15
C ASN A 1100 59.26 -28.19 -7.16
N PRO A 1101 58.97 -28.44 -5.87
CA PRO A 1101 58.60 -29.83 -5.53
C PRO A 1101 57.67 -30.02 -4.30
N THR A 1102 57.08 -31.22 -4.25
CA THR A 1102 56.51 -31.89 -3.06
C THR A 1102 57.62 -32.74 -2.38
N PRO A 1103 57.42 -33.44 -1.23
CA PRO A 1103 56.17 -33.81 -0.53
C PRO A 1103 56.20 -33.68 1.02
N TYR A 1104 55.09 -34.03 1.69
CA TYR A 1104 55.03 -35.13 2.68
C TYR A 1104 53.58 -35.37 3.21
N SER A 1105 53.32 -36.59 3.67
CA SER A 1105 52.12 -37.05 4.41
C SER A 1105 52.54 -38.35 5.15
N PRO A 1106 51.94 -38.77 6.30
CA PRO A 1106 50.59 -39.35 6.28
C PRO A 1106 49.79 -39.29 7.62
N ARG A 1107 48.63 -39.98 7.63
CA ARG A 1107 47.85 -40.52 8.78
C ARG A 1107 47.01 -39.56 9.64
N SER A 1108 45.93 -40.00 10.32
CA SER A 1108 44.83 -40.95 9.99
C SER A 1108 43.88 -41.13 11.20
N ALA A 1109 42.57 -40.96 11.05
CA ALA A 1109 41.53 -41.72 11.77
C ALA A 1109 40.11 -41.35 11.31
N THR A 1110 39.29 -42.35 10.99
CA THR A 1110 37.82 -42.29 10.95
C THR A 1110 37.25 -43.37 11.87
N PRO A 1111 35.98 -43.26 12.26
CA PRO A 1111 35.16 -44.45 12.45
C PRO A 1111 33.90 -44.42 11.56
N THR A 1112 33.50 -45.59 11.06
CA THR A 1112 32.26 -45.85 10.32
C THR A 1112 31.30 -46.73 11.16
N PRO A 1113 30.01 -46.86 10.79
CA PRO A 1113 28.97 -47.35 11.71
C PRO A 1113 28.84 -48.88 11.77
N ALA A 1114 28.12 -49.36 12.80
CA ALA A 1114 27.71 -50.76 12.99
C ALA A 1114 26.19 -50.96 12.76
N VAL A 1115 25.77 -52.20 12.48
CA VAL A 1115 24.47 -52.52 11.83
C VAL A 1115 23.86 -53.81 12.40
N VAL A 1116 22.64 -53.72 12.98
CA VAL A 1116 21.55 -54.76 13.04
C VAL A 1116 21.85 -56.06 13.85
N PRO A 1117 20.96 -56.54 14.76
CA PRO A 1117 19.77 -57.34 14.41
C PRO A 1117 18.48 -57.08 15.23
N PRO A 1118 17.32 -57.71 14.90
CA PRO A 1118 15.99 -57.17 15.25
C PRO A 1118 15.15 -58.03 16.22
N ARG A 1119 14.01 -57.47 16.69
CA ARG A 1119 12.80 -58.21 17.12
C ARG A 1119 11.52 -57.36 17.05
N LYS A 1120 10.37 -58.03 16.88
CA LYS A 1120 8.97 -57.53 16.92
C LYS A 1120 8.35 -57.84 18.31
N PRO A 1121 7.06 -57.57 18.55
CA PRO A 1121 6.35 -56.29 18.53
C PRO A 1121 5.56 -56.04 19.84
N LEU A 1122 4.98 -54.84 20.00
CA LEU A 1122 3.68 -54.59 20.64
C LEU A 1122 3.14 -53.22 20.19
#